data_AF-A0A433THA6-F1
#
_entry.id   AF-A0A433THA6-F1
#
_cell.length_a   1.000
_cell.length_b   1.000
_cell.length_c   1.000
_cell.angle_alpha   90.00
_cell.angle_beta   90.00
_cell.angle_gamma   90.00
#
_symmetry.space_group_name_H-M   'P 1'
#
loop_
_entity.id
_entity.type
_entity.pdbx_description
1 polymer ?
#
loop_
_entity_poly.entity_id
_entity_poly.type
_entity_poly.pdbx_seq_one_letter_code
_entity_poly.pdbx_strand_id
1 'polypeptide(L)'
;ADPIGCPAGSYTDLTNQDVCQTCEAGYYCLSNSTTYLSTPCPTGAYCPSGTEFAHQNDCPAGTYNNRTHGSSMFDCLPCTGGQYCGSAGLAEPTGPCSAGWYCESGAYSDRPSPWVNVTAADGFNSTCPVYSLNNTGDVCVPGTYCPEGSSQALPCPLGQYCENYALALPSGNCYEGFFCNGSASQPDPQPCSKGHYCPEGTTVEVPCSPGTFSDREGNANVTGCDPCTAGYYCLEYGLSTPTGQCDAGFFCPEGQSVPRPTDLPCSPGHFCLAGSHNQTGCPSGTYQPHWQQSDCDICPAGFFCKAFGDYQDLDAANVTNGNVSYRGVSVPATCPAGSYCPEGTEFETHYLCPAGSYSNSTGLSNATQCTPCDPGMFCLGEGNTSPSGPCTAGHYCTQGAYTSTPTDGMTGDICPAGQFCVEGSITGQGCPVGTFSTRTGLTNSSECELCTPGHYCGITGLTAVSNTCWGGFYCSLGSEERAPIAQTFGDVCPAGSYCPNGTAVPAPCPSGTYLDTTGASDVGDCIMCSPGFYCESTGQTNYTGPCADGYYCSLGANTSTPTDGSTGDICPEGFYCSGGADSPVPCPNATFVNHTGASYCYTCPAGSYCVNRDRADDCLQGYYCPEGTGADLQPCPLGTFGNTTGLSEVGHCTQCTGGYYCGTPGSPDVDGPCTAGYYCESGVDTATPTDSNVHTGVGGECPVGSYCPRGSPLPITCPA
;
A
#
# COMPACT_ATOMS: atom_id res chain seq x y z
N ALA A 1 -138.57 55.30 -88.48
CA ALA A 1 -138.03 54.48 -87.38
C ALA A 1 -136.64 55.00 -87.11
N ASP A 2 -136.32 55.30 -85.85
CA ASP A 2 -134.97 55.75 -85.46
C ASP A 2 -133.99 54.55 -85.48
N PRO A 3 -132.72 54.76 -85.84
CA PRO A 3 -131.72 53.69 -85.83
C PRO A 3 -131.43 53.17 -84.40
N ILE A 4 -131.35 51.85 -84.24
CA ILE A 4 -130.98 51.16 -82.99
C ILE A 4 -129.45 50.99 -82.97
N GLY A 5 -128.79 51.41 -81.89
CA GLY A 5 -127.35 51.25 -81.74
C GLY A 5 -126.94 49.86 -81.20
N CYS A 6 -125.70 49.46 -81.49
CA CYS A 6 -125.19 48.13 -81.15
C CYS A 6 -125.03 47.90 -79.64
N PRO A 7 -125.37 46.72 -79.11
CA PRO A 7 -125.11 46.37 -77.71
C PRO A 7 -123.60 46.29 -77.44
N ALA A 8 -123.21 46.43 -76.16
CA ALA A 8 -121.81 46.24 -75.75
C ALA A 8 -121.31 44.84 -76.17
N GLY A 9 -120.02 44.74 -76.48
CA GLY A 9 -119.41 43.56 -77.10
C GLY A 9 -119.59 43.49 -78.62
N SER A 10 -120.28 44.46 -79.23
CA SER A 10 -120.47 44.57 -80.68
C SER A 10 -120.36 46.01 -81.21
N TYR A 11 -120.08 46.18 -82.50
CA TYR A 11 -119.92 47.48 -83.15
C TYR A 11 -120.50 47.47 -84.58
N THR A 12 -120.67 48.65 -85.18
CA THR A 12 -120.96 48.79 -86.62
C THR A 12 -120.26 50.02 -87.17
N ASP A 13 -119.46 49.84 -88.22
CA ASP A 13 -118.61 50.88 -88.83
C ASP A 13 -119.13 51.36 -90.20
N LEU A 14 -120.22 50.77 -90.69
CA LEU A 14 -120.81 51.03 -92.00
C LEU A 14 -122.29 51.45 -91.90
N THR A 15 -122.71 52.41 -92.73
CA THR A 15 -124.11 52.83 -92.83
C THR A 15 -124.97 51.79 -93.59
N ASN A 16 -126.26 51.64 -93.23
CA ASN A 16 -127.23 50.66 -93.78
C ASN A 16 -126.98 49.17 -93.44
N GLN A 17 -126.44 48.86 -92.27
CA GLN A 17 -126.30 47.47 -91.78
C GLN A 17 -127.57 47.01 -91.04
N ASP A 18 -127.96 45.74 -91.21
CA ASP A 18 -129.07 45.10 -90.51
C ASP A 18 -128.64 44.32 -89.25
N VAL A 19 -127.33 44.10 -89.04
CA VAL A 19 -126.74 43.38 -87.88
C VAL A 19 -125.43 44.04 -87.42
N CYS A 20 -125.15 44.01 -86.11
CA CYS A 20 -123.89 44.47 -85.52
C CYS A 20 -122.81 43.37 -85.53
N GLN A 21 -121.55 43.75 -85.74
CA GLN A 21 -120.40 42.82 -85.72
C GLN A 21 -119.85 42.64 -84.31
N THR A 22 -119.42 41.43 -83.95
CA THR A 22 -118.80 41.15 -82.65
C THR A 22 -117.43 41.82 -82.52
N CYS A 23 -117.09 42.30 -81.33
CA CYS A 23 -115.78 42.89 -81.05
C CYS A 23 -114.66 41.83 -81.20
N GLU A 24 -113.60 42.17 -81.91
CA GLU A 24 -112.45 41.28 -82.13
C GLU A 24 -111.64 41.03 -80.85
N ALA A 25 -110.98 39.87 -80.75
CA ALA A 25 -110.15 39.53 -79.60
C ALA A 25 -108.97 40.51 -79.45
N GLY A 26 -108.60 40.82 -78.20
CA GLY A 26 -107.63 41.86 -77.87
C GLY A 26 -108.22 43.28 -77.78
N TYR A 27 -109.52 43.45 -78.03
CA TYR A 27 -110.26 44.71 -77.91
C TYR A 27 -111.56 44.50 -77.12
N TYR A 28 -112.12 45.59 -76.57
CA TYR A 28 -113.46 45.60 -75.97
C TYR A 28 -114.34 46.63 -76.66
N CYS A 29 -115.66 46.45 -76.72
CA CYS A 29 -116.56 47.38 -77.41
C CYS A 29 -117.67 47.83 -76.47
N LEU A 30 -117.73 49.13 -76.17
CA LEU A 30 -118.83 49.71 -75.38
C LEU A 30 -120.12 49.77 -76.22
N SER A 31 -121.27 50.03 -75.59
CA SER A 31 -122.53 50.19 -76.33
C SER A 31 -122.47 51.38 -77.31
N ASN A 32 -123.11 51.23 -78.48
CA ASN A 32 -123.09 52.18 -79.59
C ASN A 32 -121.70 52.44 -80.20
N SER A 33 -120.75 51.52 -80.04
CA SER A 33 -119.42 51.65 -80.65
C SER A 33 -119.49 51.64 -82.18
N THR A 34 -118.83 52.60 -82.80
CA THR A 34 -118.69 52.68 -84.27
C THR A 34 -117.41 52.03 -84.79
N THR A 35 -116.49 51.67 -83.90
CA THR A 35 -115.24 50.93 -84.22
C THR A 35 -114.73 50.22 -82.97
N TYR A 36 -114.08 49.07 -83.14
CA TYR A 36 -113.41 48.34 -82.05
C TYR A 36 -111.96 48.78 -81.82
N LEU A 37 -111.33 49.44 -82.80
CA LEU A 37 -109.90 49.78 -82.76
C LEU A 37 -109.55 50.85 -81.71
N SER A 38 -110.53 51.62 -81.24
CA SER A 38 -110.34 52.68 -80.25
C SER A 38 -110.25 52.17 -78.80
N THR A 39 -110.50 50.89 -78.57
CA THR A 39 -110.68 50.30 -77.24
C THR A 39 -109.86 49.01 -77.10
N PRO A 40 -108.51 49.12 -77.16
CA PRO A 40 -107.61 47.99 -76.93
C PRO A 40 -107.72 47.45 -75.50
N CYS A 41 -107.54 46.14 -75.34
CA CYS A 41 -107.54 45.52 -74.02
C CYS A 41 -106.41 46.10 -73.15
N PRO A 42 -106.69 46.60 -71.93
CA PRO A 42 -105.68 47.18 -71.06
C PRO A 42 -104.73 46.12 -70.50
N THR A 43 -103.57 46.56 -70.03
CA THR A 43 -102.66 45.74 -69.22
C THR A 43 -103.38 45.25 -67.96
N GLY A 44 -103.04 44.07 -67.48
CA GLY A 44 -103.66 43.41 -66.33
C GLY A 44 -104.92 42.63 -66.65
N ALA A 45 -105.46 42.75 -67.87
CA ALA A 45 -106.63 42.02 -68.33
C ALA A 45 -106.36 41.26 -69.64
N TYR A 46 -107.31 40.39 -70.00
CA TYR A 46 -107.40 39.78 -71.32
C TYR A 46 -108.83 39.89 -71.86
N CYS A 47 -108.95 40.18 -73.16
CA CYS A 47 -110.21 40.47 -73.82
C CYS A 47 -110.43 39.45 -74.93
N PRO A 48 -111.11 38.32 -74.67
CA PRO A 48 -111.56 37.41 -75.72
C PRO A 48 -112.61 38.11 -76.61
N SER A 49 -112.90 37.53 -77.78
CA SER A 49 -113.90 38.10 -78.71
C SER A 49 -115.24 38.36 -78.01
N GLY A 50 -115.84 39.53 -78.27
CA GLY A 50 -117.11 39.95 -77.68
C GLY A 50 -117.00 40.60 -76.29
N THR A 51 -115.80 41.00 -75.86
CA THR A 51 -115.61 41.71 -74.57
C THR A 51 -116.35 43.05 -74.57
N GLU A 52 -117.14 43.30 -73.53
CA GLU A 52 -118.02 44.46 -73.38
C GLU A 52 -117.29 45.66 -72.75
N PHE A 53 -116.38 45.41 -71.81
CA PHE A 53 -115.63 46.45 -71.10
C PHE A 53 -114.21 46.00 -70.73
N ALA A 54 -113.32 46.97 -70.51
CA ALA A 54 -111.88 46.80 -70.44
C ALA A 54 -111.37 45.74 -69.42
N HIS A 55 -112.05 45.61 -68.28
CA HIS A 55 -111.68 44.72 -67.16
C HIS A 55 -112.69 43.60 -66.94
N GLN A 56 -113.30 43.09 -68.02
CA GLN A 56 -114.25 41.99 -67.91
C GLN A 56 -113.57 40.66 -67.54
N ASN A 57 -112.33 40.45 -67.99
CA ASN A 57 -111.52 39.30 -67.59
C ASN A 57 -110.13 39.76 -67.17
N ASP A 58 -109.98 40.01 -65.88
CA ASP A 58 -108.70 40.36 -65.28
C ASP A 58 -107.80 39.13 -65.12
N CYS A 59 -106.49 39.32 -65.22
CA CYS A 59 -105.53 38.26 -64.90
C CYS A 59 -105.66 37.85 -63.44
N PRO A 60 -105.68 36.54 -63.12
CA PRO A 60 -105.86 36.07 -61.76
C PRO A 60 -104.65 36.41 -60.86
N ALA A 61 -104.88 36.47 -59.55
CA ALA A 61 -103.80 36.64 -58.58
C ALA A 61 -102.72 35.55 -58.74
N GLY A 62 -101.46 35.89 -58.47
CA GLY A 62 -100.30 35.07 -58.83
C GLY A 62 -99.81 35.28 -60.27
N THR A 63 -100.58 35.99 -61.11
CA THR A 63 -100.20 36.35 -62.49
C THR A 63 -100.36 37.85 -62.76
N TYR A 64 -99.67 38.34 -63.78
CA TYR A 64 -99.79 39.72 -64.26
C TYR A 64 -99.71 39.74 -65.78
N ASN A 65 -100.26 40.77 -66.43
CA ASN A 65 -100.09 40.98 -67.86
C ASN A 65 -99.66 42.42 -68.12
N ASN A 66 -98.40 42.61 -68.50
CA ASN A 66 -97.87 43.95 -68.77
C ASN A 66 -98.08 44.42 -70.21
N ARG A 67 -98.85 43.68 -71.03
CA ARG A 67 -99.08 43.99 -72.45
C ARG A 67 -100.52 44.38 -72.71
N THR A 68 -100.70 45.39 -73.57
CA THR A 68 -102.01 45.70 -74.16
C THR A 68 -102.36 44.68 -75.26
N HIS A 69 -103.64 44.55 -75.58
CA HIS A 69 -104.17 43.54 -76.53
C HIS A 69 -104.10 42.10 -76.04
N GLY A 70 -104.04 41.87 -74.72
CA GLY A 70 -104.24 40.54 -74.15
C GLY A 70 -105.54 39.94 -74.71
N SER A 71 -105.44 38.79 -75.36
CA SER A 71 -106.55 38.16 -76.07
C SER A 71 -107.02 36.88 -75.37
N SER A 72 -106.16 36.31 -74.51
CA SER A 72 -106.41 35.07 -73.81
C SER A 72 -105.77 35.07 -72.42
N MET A 73 -106.27 34.20 -71.55
CA MET A 73 -105.76 34.03 -70.18
C MET A 73 -104.28 33.59 -70.14
N PHE A 74 -103.74 33.00 -71.21
CA PHE A 74 -102.32 32.66 -71.34
C PHE A 74 -101.40 33.88 -71.51
N ASP A 75 -101.97 35.06 -71.79
CA ASP A 75 -101.22 36.32 -71.80
C ASP A 75 -100.92 36.81 -70.36
N CYS A 76 -101.51 36.18 -69.33
CA CYS A 76 -101.22 36.40 -67.93
C CYS A 76 -99.98 35.57 -67.51
N LEU A 77 -98.85 36.23 -67.32
CA LEU A 77 -97.58 35.62 -66.92
C LEU A 77 -97.55 35.38 -65.39
N PRO A 78 -97.03 34.24 -64.91
CA PRO A 78 -96.84 34.02 -63.48
C PRO A 78 -95.79 34.99 -62.93
N CYS A 79 -95.97 35.44 -61.69
CA CYS A 79 -94.96 36.20 -60.97
C CYS A 79 -93.65 35.40 -60.88
N THR A 80 -92.52 36.03 -61.23
CA THR A 80 -91.20 35.37 -61.24
C THR A 80 -90.69 35.13 -59.82
N GLY A 81 -89.76 34.18 -59.67
CA GLY A 81 -89.15 33.88 -58.37
C GLY A 81 -88.56 35.12 -57.69
N GLY A 82 -88.78 35.23 -56.40
CA GLY A 82 -88.43 36.40 -55.58
C GLY A 82 -89.48 37.51 -55.55
N GLN A 83 -90.59 37.38 -56.29
CA GLN A 83 -91.67 38.38 -56.36
C GLN A 83 -93.05 37.74 -56.21
N TYR A 84 -94.05 38.54 -55.82
CA TYR A 84 -95.44 38.10 -55.66
C TYR A 84 -96.46 39.04 -56.34
N CYS A 85 -97.62 38.48 -56.69
CA CYS A 85 -98.72 39.13 -57.41
C CYS A 85 -100.00 39.03 -56.55
N GLY A 86 -100.20 40.00 -55.65
CA GLY A 86 -101.17 39.98 -54.55
C GLY A 86 -102.65 40.07 -54.92
N SER A 87 -102.97 40.55 -56.13
CA SER A 87 -104.34 40.79 -56.56
C SER A 87 -104.54 40.41 -58.03
N ALA A 88 -105.80 40.27 -58.45
CA ALA A 88 -106.13 40.15 -59.86
C ALA A 88 -105.93 41.50 -60.59
N GLY A 89 -105.84 41.48 -61.92
CA GLY A 89 -105.80 42.70 -62.73
C GLY A 89 -104.43 43.38 -62.79
N LEU A 90 -103.35 42.71 -62.36
CA LEU A 90 -102.04 43.33 -62.21
C LEU A 90 -101.33 43.51 -63.55
N ALA A 91 -100.85 44.73 -63.80
CA ALA A 91 -99.98 45.03 -64.94
C ALA A 91 -98.50 44.68 -64.67
N GLU A 92 -98.07 44.67 -63.41
CA GLU A 92 -96.70 44.35 -62.96
C GLU A 92 -96.76 43.62 -61.59
N PRO A 93 -95.71 42.90 -61.17
CA PRO A 93 -95.64 42.27 -59.84
C PRO A 93 -95.89 43.28 -58.70
N THR A 94 -96.51 42.81 -57.61
CA THR A 94 -96.83 43.66 -56.45
C THR A 94 -95.60 44.10 -55.67
N GLY A 95 -94.62 43.21 -55.52
CA GLY A 95 -93.40 43.49 -54.77
C GLY A 95 -92.51 42.26 -54.60
N PRO A 96 -91.38 42.41 -53.90
CA PRO A 96 -90.50 41.29 -53.56
C PRO A 96 -91.13 40.38 -52.50
N CYS A 97 -90.65 39.14 -52.43
CA CYS A 97 -90.97 38.21 -51.34
C CYS A 97 -90.48 38.77 -50.01
N SER A 98 -91.28 38.62 -48.94
CA SER A 98 -90.93 39.11 -47.61
C SER A 98 -89.71 38.36 -47.05
N ALA A 99 -88.85 39.07 -46.33
CA ALA A 99 -87.67 38.49 -45.71
C ALA A 99 -88.04 37.35 -44.74
N GLY A 100 -87.35 36.21 -44.81
CA GLY A 100 -87.70 34.96 -44.12
C GLY A 100 -88.57 34.01 -44.94
N TRP A 101 -89.05 34.44 -46.11
CA TRP A 101 -89.75 33.60 -47.08
C TRP A 101 -89.06 33.67 -48.43
N TYR A 102 -89.25 32.63 -49.23
CA TYR A 102 -88.84 32.64 -50.62
C TYR A 102 -90.03 32.36 -51.52
N CYS A 103 -90.06 32.99 -52.69
CA CYS A 103 -91.13 32.86 -53.67
C CYS A 103 -90.55 32.18 -54.92
N GLU A 104 -91.03 31.00 -55.30
CA GLU A 104 -90.43 30.26 -56.44
C GLU A 104 -91.01 30.72 -57.79
N SER A 105 -92.34 30.68 -57.93
CA SER A 105 -93.06 31.14 -59.12
C SER A 105 -94.56 31.22 -58.83
N GLY A 106 -95.25 32.21 -59.42
CA GLY A 106 -96.70 32.38 -59.30
C GLY A 106 -97.19 32.68 -57.88
N ALA A 107 -96.33 33.20 -57.01
CA ALA A 107 -96.68 33.56 -55.64
C ALA A 107 -97.73 34.67 -55.64
N TYR A 108 -98.86 34.44 -54.96
CA TYR A 108 -99.90 35.45 -54.77
C TYR A 108 -99.77 36.17 -53.40
N SER A 109 -98.81 35.75 -52.57
CA SER A 109 -98.51 36.32 -51.26
C SER A 109 -97.01 36.54 -51.16
N ASP A 110 -96.58 37.61 -50.50
CA ASP A 110 -95.19 37.86 -50.15
C ASP A 110 -94.65 36.87 -49.10
N ARG A 111 -95.56 36.15 -48.43
CA ARG A 111 -95.28 35.06 -47.49
C ARG A 111 -96.05 33.81 -47.98
N PRO A 112 -95.57 33.16 -49.05
CA PRO A 112 -96.23 31.98 -49.60
C PRO A 112 -96.15 30.81 -48.61
N SER A 113 -97.16 29.93 -48.66
CA SER A 113 -97.15 28.65 -47.94
C SER A 113 -97.40 27.51 -48.93
N PRO A 114 -96.80 26.33 -48.71
CA PRO A 114 -96.86 25.20 -49.66
C PRO A 114 -98.25 24.56 -49.76
N TRP A 115 -99.20 24.92 -48.90
CA TRP A 115 -100.54 24.33 -48.85
C TRP A 115 -101.63 25.39 -48.95
N VAL A 116 -102.02 25.72 -50.18
CA VAL A 116 -103.24 26.48 -50.44
C VAL A 116 -104.19 25.61 -51.26
N ASN A 117 -104.78 24.60 -50.62
CA ASN A 117 -105.91 23.85 -51.15
C ASN A 117 -107.17 24.72 -51.07
N VAL A 118 -107.39 25.62 -52.04
CA VAL A 118 -108.61 26.47 -52.06
C VAL A 118 -109.78 25.69 -52.67
N THR A 119 -110.42 24.86 -51.85
CA THR A 119 -111.82 24.43 -52.05
C THR A 119 -112.61 24.71 -50.77
N ALA A 120 -113.00 25.97 -50.57
CA ALA A 120 -114.18 26.45 -49.82
C ALA A 120 -114.05 27.98 -49.69
N ALA A 121 -114.89 28.72 -50.43
CA ALA A 121 -115.97 29.57 -49.88
C ALA A 121 -115.41 30.90 -49.33
N ASP A 122 -115.67 32.06 -49.95
CA ASP A 122 -116.99 32.66 -50.01
C ASP A 122 -117.17 33.64 -51.20
N GLY A 123 -118.23 33.43 -51.97
CA GLY A 123 -119.02 34.53 -52.57
C GLY A 123 -118.54 35.16 -53.88
N PHE A 124 -119.17 34.74 -54.98
CA PHE A 124 -119.25 35.38 -56.31
C PHE A 124 -118.04 35.25 -57.24
N ASN A 125 -118.14 34.24 -58.12
CA ASN A 125 -117.51 34.15 -59.45
C ASN A 125 -115.97 34.04 -59.49
N SER A 126 -115.45 32.87 -59.08
CA SER A 126 -114.00 32.62 -58.99
C SER A 126 -113.58 31.45 -59.88
N THR A 127 -113.08 31.78 -61.07
CA THR A 127 -112.38 30.87 -61.99
C THR A 127 -111.03 30.42 -61.39
N CYS A 128 -110.72 29.13 -61.50
CA CYS A 128 -109.42 28.54 -61.12
C CYS A 128 -108.22 29.32 -61.70
N PRO A 129 -107.10 29.49 -60.96
CA PRO A 129 -105.82 29.86 -61.56
C PRO A 129 -105.38 28.74 -62.50
N VAL A 130 -105.09 29.06 -63.77
CA VAL A 130 -104.69 28.08 -64.80
C VAL A 130 -103.33 27.43 -64.53
N TYR A 131 -102.53 28.00 -63.63
CA TYR A 131 -101.26 27.42 -63.19
C TYR A 131 -101.44 26.84 -61.78
N SER A 132 -101.78 25.56 -61.67
CA SER A 132 -101.64 24.82 -60.41
C SER A 132 -100.16 24.58 -60.13
N LEU A 133 -99.43 25.63 -59.76
CA LEU A 133 -98.06 25.51 -59.29
C LEU A 133 -98.13 24.91 -57.89
N ASN A 134 -97.71 23.65 -57.76
CA ASN A 134 -97.73 22.92 -56.49
C ASN A 134 -96.85 23.57 -55.41
N ASN A 135 -95.97 24.50 -55.78
CA ASN A 135 -95.12 25.23 -54.84
C ASN A 135 -95.01 26.68 -55.30
N THR A 136 -95.56 27.59 -54.50
CA THR A 136 -95.43 29.05 -54.75
C THR A 136 -94.28 29.65 -53.95
N GLY A 137 -93.64 28.85 -53.08
CA GLY A 137 -92.64 29.27 -52.11
C GLY A 137 -92.98 28.77 -50.70
N ASP A 138 -92.05 28.92 -49.76
CA ASP A 138 -92.23 28.53 -48.36
C ASP A 138 -91.39 29.41 -47.40
N VAL A 139 -91.57 29.17 -46.10
CA VAL A 139 -90.72 29.72 -45.03
C VAL A 139 -89.35 29.06 -45.02
N CYS A 140 -88.33 29.85 -44.73
CA CYS A 140 -86.96 29.34 -44.67
C CYS A 140 -86.75 28.61 -43.34
N VAL A 141 -86.31 27.37 -43.41
CA VAL A 141 -86.22 26.44 -42.28
C VAL A 141 -84.83 26.51 -41.61
N PRO A 142 -84.67 26.04 -40.36
CA PRO A 142 -83.37 25.99 -39.71
C PRO A 142 -82.29 25.34 -40.60
N GLY A 143 -81.10 25.94 -40.63
CA GLY A 143 -80.02 25.64 -41.59
C GLY A 143 -80.07 26.46 -42.89
N THR A 144 -81.12 27.27 -43.10
CA THR A 144 -81.27 28.17 -44.26
C THR A 144 -81.72 29.57 -43.85
N TYR A 145 -81.51 30.56 -44.71
CA TYR A 145 -81.97 31.93 -44.54
C TYR A 145 -82.42 32.52 -45.89
N CYS A 146 -83.27 33.55 -45.84
CA CYS A 146 -83.87 34.19 -47.01
C CYS A 146 -83.93 35.70 -46.84
N PRO A 147 -82.98 36.45 -47.41
CA PRO A 147 -83.09 37.88 -47.58
C PRO A 147 -84.36 38.25 -48.36
N GLU A 148 -84.79 39.52 -48.25
CA GLU A 148 -85.91 40.05 -49.04
C GLU A 148 -85.72 39.78 -50.54
N GLY A 149 -86.77 39.29 -51.21
CA GLY A 149 -86.74 38.94 -52.63
C GLY A 149 -86.10 37.59 -52.95
N SER A 150 -85.91 36.70 -51.98
CA SER A 150 -85.36 35.37 -52.22
C SER A 150 -86.26 34.51 -53.12
N SER A 151 -85.67 33.92 -54.16
CA SER A 151 -86.36 32.97 -55.04
C SER A 151 -86.30 31.52 -54.55
N GLN A 152 -85.39 31.23 -53.62
CA GLN A 152 -85.20 29.92 -52.97
C GLN A 152 -84.56 30.12 -51.59
N ALA A 153 -84.65 29.11 -50.72
CA ALA A 153 -83.91 29.10 -49.46
C ALA A 153 -82.39 29.03 -49.69
N LEU A 154 -81.63 29.95 -49.08
CA LEU A 154 -80.16 29.96 -49.16
C LEU A 154 -79.57 29.15 -48.00
N PRO A 155 -78.55 28.29 -48.24
CA PRO A 155 -77.87 27.58 -47.16
C PRO A 155 -77.17 28.57 -46.22
N CYS A 156 -77.15 28.26 -44.93
CA CYS A 156 -76.43 29.09 -43.96
C CYS A 156 -74.93 29.17 -44.33
N PRO A 157 -74.30 30.36 -44.30
CA PRO A 157 -72.88 30.52 -44.66
C PRO A 157 -71.93 29.68 -43.78
N LEU A 158 -70.74 29.36 -44.30
CA LEU A 158 -69.69 28.70 -43.51
C LEU A 158 -69.36 29.55 -42.27
N GLY A 159 -69.10 28.92 -41.13
CA GLY A 159 -68.79 29.59 -39.86
C GLY A 159 -70.01 30.21 -39.15
N GLN A 160 -71.20 30.15 -39.75
CA GLN A 160 -72.43 30.72 -39.20
C GLN A 160 -73.53 29.67 -39.08
N TYR A 161 -74.49 29.93 -38.20
CA TYR A 161 -75.64 29.07 -37.97
C TYR A 161 -76.97 29.82 -38.14
N CYS A 162 -78.02 29.08 -38.47
CA CYS A 162 -79.35 29.58 -38.78
C CYS A 162 -80.37 28.73 -37.98
N GLU A 163 -80.69 29.13 -36.75
CA GLU A 163 -81.39 28.25 -35.80
C GLU A 163 -82.92 28.25 -35.91
N ASN A 164 -83.49 29.33 -36.47
CA ASN A 164 -84.91 29.60 -36.44
C ASN A 164 -85.53 29.54 -37.83
N TYR A 165 -86.85 29.36 -37.86
CA TYR A 165 -87.64 29.55 -39.08
C TYR A 165 -87.72 31.04 -39.44
N ALA A 166 -87.93 31.34 -40.73
CA ALA A 166 -88.13 32.68 -41.27
C ALA A 166 -86.96 33.66 -41.06
N LEU A 167 -85.73 33.16 -41.09
CA LEU A 167 -84.54 34.01 -40.93
C LEU A 167 -84.24 34.80 -42.21
N ALA A 168 -84.16 36.13 -42.06
CA ALA A 168 -83.73 37.05 -43.12
C ALA A 168 -82.19 37.11 -43.27
N LEU A 169 -81.49 36.88 -42.16
CA LEU A 169 -80.04 36.87 -42.02
C LEU A 169 -79.65 35.69 -41.13
N PRO A 170 -78.41 35.18 -41.21
CA PRO A 170 -77.90 34.16 -40.29
C PRO A 170 -78.04 34.58 -38.81
N SER A 171 -78.25 33.61 -37.91
CA SER A 171 -78.43 33.87 -36.47
C SER A 171 -77.16 34.43 -35.83
N GLY A 172 -75.99 33.95 -36.23
CA GLY A 172 -74.71 34.36 -35.66
C GLY A 172 -73.57 33.44 -36.09
N ASN A 173 -72.38 33.70 -35.54
CA ASN A 173 -71.21 32.86 -35.71
C ASN A 173 -71.31 31.63 -34.78
N CYS A 174 -70.70 30.53 -35.18
CA CYS A 174 -70.64 29.34 -34.35
C CYS A 174 -69.76 29.55 -33.13
N TYR A 175 -70.13 28.93 -32.01
CA TYR A 175 -69.47 29.13 -30.72
C TYR A 175 -68.03 28.61 -30.75
N GLU A 176 -67.17 29.24 -29.95
CA GLU A 176 -65.79 28.77 -29.77
C GLU A 176 -65.75 27.31 -29.31
N GLY A 177 -64.77 26.56 -29.80
CA GLY A 177 -64.68 25.11 -29.60
C GLY A 177 -65.51 24.29 -30.59
N PHE A 178 -66.30 24.93 -31.46
CA PHE A 178 -67.11 24.28 -32.50
C PHE A 178 -66.88 24.94 -33.86
N PHE A 179 -67.17 24.23 -34.94
CA PHE A 179 -67.08 24.77 -36.30
C PHE A 179 -68.30 24.42 -37.15
N CYS A 180 -68.56 25.26 -38.14
CA CYS A 180 -69.75 25.15 -39.00
C CYS A 180 -69.36 25.04 -40.47
N ASN A 181 -69.58 23.85 -41.04
CA ASN A 181 -69.26 23.52 -42.43
C ASN A 181 -70.41 23.84 -43.42
N GLY A 182 -71.25 24.83 -43.09
CA GLY A 182 -72.38 25.27 -43.91
C GLY A 182 -73.71 24.61 -43.54
N SER A 183 -74.80 25.34 -43.76
CA SER A 183 -76.17 24.94 -43.40
C SER A 183 -76.37 24.51 -41.94
N ALA A 184 -75.54 25.02 -41.02
CA ALA A 184 -75.65 24.70 -39.60
C ALA A 184 -76.95 25.27 -39.02
N SER A 185 -77.72 24.44 -38.33
CA SER A 185 -78.97 24.81 -37.66
C SER A 185 -78.80 25.08 -36.16
N GLN A 186 -77.60 24.89 -35.62
CA GLN A 186 -77.25 25.14 -34.21
C GLN A 186 -75.85 25.74 -34.13
N PRO A 187 -75.52 26.50 -33.06
CA PRO A 187 -74.23 27.16 -32.91
C PRO A 187 -73.06 26.23 -32.56
N ASP A 188 -73.33 25.00 -32.10
CA ASP A 188 -72.38 23.99 -31.62
C ASP A 188 -72.47 22.63 -32.36
N PRO A 189 -72.54 22.59 -33.71
CA PRO A 189 -72.94 21.39 -34.43
C PRO A 189 -71.83 20.33 -34.52
N GLN A 190 -70.56 20.73 -34.52
CA GLN A 190 -69.40 19.84 -34.58
C GLN A 190 -68.31 20.36 -33.65
N PRO A 191 -67.90 19.59 -32.62
CA PRO A 191 -66.80 19.99 -31.75
C PRO A 191 -65.49 19.95 -32.51
N CYS A 192 -64.55 20.81 -32.12
CA CYS A 192 -63.21 20.83 -32.69
C CYS A 192 -62.48 19.51 -32.37
N SER A 193 -61.88 18.88 -33.37
CA SER A 193 -61.17 17.61 -33.21
C SER A 193 -59.93 17.77 -32.32
N LYS A 194 -59.43 16.66 -31.78
CA LYS A 194 -58.12 16.63 -31.10
C LYS A 194 -57.02 17.15 -32.02
N GLY A 195 -56.02 17.79 -31.43
CA GLY A 195 -54.93 18.44 -32.14
C GLY A 195 -55.31 19.74 -32.86
N HIS A 196 -56.57 20.19 -32.76
CA HIS A 196 -57.05 21.41 -33.39
C HIS A 196 -57.66 22.35 -32.36
N TYR A 197 -57.89 23.60 -32.75
CA TYR A 197 -58.68 24.57 -32.01
C TYR A 197 -59.56 25.39 -32.96
N CYS A 198 -60.71 25.83 -32.46
CA CYS A 198 -61.76 26.45 -33.25
C CYS A 198 -62.20 27.76 -32.56
N PRO A 199 -61.64 28.92 -32.94
CA PRO A 199 -62.15 30.22 -32.52
C PRO A 199 -63.59 30.46 -33.00
N GLU A 200 -64.26 31.48 -32.48
CA GLU A 200 -65.62 31.85 -32.90
C GLU A 200 -65.71 32.05 -34.42
N GLY A 201 -66.72 31.45 -35.06
CA GLY A 201 -66.94 31.57 -36.51
C GLY A 201 -66.01 30.72 -37.39
N THR A 202 -65.36 29.71 -36.81
CA THR A 202 -64.46 28.82 -37.56
C THR A 202 -65.19 28.06 -38.68
N THR A 203 -64.67 28.19 -39.90
CA THR A 203 -65.18 27.47 -41.09
C THR A 203 -64.53 26.10 -41.26
N VAL A 204 -63.26 25.97 -40.86
CA VAL A 204 -62.44 24.76 -40.93
C VAL A 204 -61.54 24.75 -39.70
N GLU A 205 -61.44 23.61 -39.01
CA GLU A 205 -60.60 23.44 -37.83
C GLU A 205 -59.16 23.93 -38.03
N VAL A 206 -58.61 24.64 -37.03
CA VAL A 206 -57.24 25.18 -37.10
C VAL A 206 -56.31 24.21 -36.39
N PRO A 207 -55.32 23.61 -37.07
CA PRO A 207 -54.42 22.65 -36.44
C PRO A 207 -53.46 23.34 -35.46
N CYS A 208 -53.14 22.66 -34.36
CA CYS A 208 -52.02 23.00 -33.50
C CYS A 208 -50.71 22.95 -34.31
N SER A 209 -49.82 23.93 -34.08
CA SER A 209 -48.54 24.04 -34.77
C SER A 209 -47.52 22.99 -34.29
N PRO A 210 -46.48 22.65 -35.08
CA PRO A 210 -45.37 21.83 -34.61
C PRO A 210 -44.78 22.36 -33.30
N GLY A 211 -44.41 21.45 -32.40
CA GLY A 211 -44.02 21.76 -31.02
C GLY A 211 -45.17 21.79 -30.02
N THR A 212 -46.43 21.70 -30.47
CA THR A 212 -47.61 21.57 -29.60
C THR A 212 -48.50 20.41 -30.03
N PHE A 213 -49.35 19.93 -29.12
CA PHE A 213 -50.34 18.89 -29.38
C PHE A 213 -51.58 19.14 -28.51
N SER A 214 -52.70 18.48 -28.81
CA SER A 214 -53.85 18.48 -27.92
C SER A 214 -54.56 17.13 -27.95
N ASP A 215 -54.65 16.47 -26.81
CA ASP A 215 -55.43 15.24 -26.64
C ASP A 215 -56.92 15.50 -26.33
N ARG A 216 -57.32 16.77 -26.28
CA ARG A 216 -58.67 17.25 -25.90
C ARG A 216 -59.46 17.69 -27.13
N GLU A 217 -60.77 17.42 -27.10
CA GLU A 217 -61.73 17.91 -28.09
C GLU A 217 -62.34 19.24 -27.62
N GLY A 218 -62.83 20.05 -28.55
CA GLY A 218 -63.53 21.30 -28.25
C GLY A 218 -62.63 22.47 -27.83
N ASN A 219 -61.34 22.45 -28.20
CA ASN A 219 -60.44 23.55 -27.93
C ASN A 219 -60.92 24.85 -28.60
N ALA A 220 -61.12 25.90 -27.81
CA ALA A 220 -61.60 27.19 -28.28
C ALA A 220 -60.50 28.04 -28.95
N ASN A 221 -59.26 27.95 -28.45
CA ASN A 221 -58.17 28.82 -28.90
C ASN A 221 -56.82 28.09 -28.83
N VAL A 222 -55.76 28.77 -29.29
CA VAL A 222 -54.39 28.23 -29.37
C VAL A 222 -53.82 27.80 -28.01
N THR A 223 -54.31 28.32 -26.88
CA THR A 223 -53.84 27.87 -25.54
C THR A 223 -54.34 26.48 -25.19
N GLY A 224 -55.29 25.93 -25.96
CA GLY A 224 -55.68 24.52 -25.89
C GLY A 224 -54.67 23.58 -26.57
N CYS A 225 -53.66 24.12 -27.26
CA CYS A 225 -52.52 23.37 -27.76
C CYS A 225 -51.43 23.35 -26.68
N ASP A 226 -51.33 22.24 -25.95
CA ASP A 226 -50.32 22.05 -24.93
C ASP A 226 -48.93 21.89 -25.59
N PRO A 227 -47.86 22.47 -25.00
CA PRO A 227 -46.50 22.26 -25.49
C PRO A 227 -46.14 20.77 -25.45
N CYS A 228 -45.34 20.33 -26.42
CA CYS A 228 -44.90 18.94 -26.46
C CYS A 228 -44.20 18.58 -25.15
N THR A 229 -44.59 17.45 -24.56
CA THR A 229 -44.07 16.99 -23.26
C THR A 229 -42.57 16.85 -23.28
N ALA A 230 -41.90 17.25 -22.19
CA ALA A 230 -40.45 17.16 -22.07
C ALA A 230 -39.94 15.72 -22.37
N GLY A 231 -38.88 15.61 -23.18
CA GLY A 231 -38.36 14.34 -23.70
C GLY A 231 -39.00 13.87 -25.02
N TYR A 232 -40.09 14.49 -25.47
CA TYR A 232 -40.79 14.15 -26.70
C TYR A 232 -40.79 15.32 -27.69
N TYR A 233 -41.04 15.01 -28.97
CA TYR A 233 -41.17 16.00 -30.04
C TYR A 233 -42.49 15.86 -30.81
N CYS A 234 -42.98 16.99 -31.33
CA CYS A 234 -44.24 17.11 -32.04
C CYS A 234 -43.98 17.70 -33.44
N LEU A 235 -43.77 16.83 -34.43
CA LEU A 235 -43.24 17.21 -35.76
C LEU A 235 -44.28 17.80 -36.70
N GLU A 236 -45.49 17.23 -36.68
CA GLU A 236 -46.55 17.56 -37.63
C GLU A 236 -47.57 18.54 -37.02
N TYR A 237 -48.38 19.14 -37.89
CA TYR A 237 -49.52 19.95 -37.48
C TYR A 237 -50.67 19.04 -37.03
N GLY A 238 -51.50 19.49 -36.10
CA GLY A 238 -52.75 18.80 -35.79
C GLY A 238 -52.59 17.56 -34.89
N LEU A 239 -51.48 17.43 -34.16
CA LEU A 239 -51.17 16.23 -33.39
C LEU A 239 -52.05 16.09 -32.14
N SER A 240 -52.60 14.89 -31.94
CA SER A 240 -53.34 14.54 -30.72
C SER A 240 -52.50 13.83 -29.66
N THR A 241 -51.32 13.33 -30.05
CA THR A 241 -50.29 12.77 -29.18
C THR A 241 -48.92 13.17 -29.72
N PRO A 242 -47.88 13.23 -28.88
CA PRO A 242 -46.51 13.46 -29.35
C PRO A 242 -46.08 12.46 -30.45
N THR A 243 -45.24 12.90 -31.38
CA THR A 243 -44.77 12.06 -32.51
C THR A 243 -43.88 10.92 -32.01
N GLY A 244 -42.98 11.21 -31.07
CA GLY A 244 -42.05 10.25 -30.52
C GLY A 244 -41.10 10.86 -29.49
N GLN A 245 -40.22 10.03 -28.94
CA GLN A 245 -39.15 10.46 -28.05
C GLN A 245 -38.01 11.08 -28.85
N CYS A 246 -37.30 12.03 -28.26
CA CYS A 246 -36.10 12.56 -28.89
C CYS A 246 -34.99 11.51 -28.98
N ASP A 247 -34.19 11.63 -30.04
CA ASP A 247 -33.12 10.69 -30.34
C ASP A 247 -32.02 10.78 -29.27
N ALA A 248 -31.38 9.64 -29.00
CA ALA A 248 -30.26 9.59 -28.08
C ALA A 248 -29.11 10.50 -28.57
N GLY A 249 -28.39 11.12 -27.62
CA GLY A 249 -27.40 12.17 -27.87
C GLY A 249 -27.98 13.60 -27.90
N PHE A 250 -29.31 13.76 -27.81
CA PHE A 250 -29.99 15.06 -27.74
C PHE A 250 -30.94 15.10 -26.54
N PHE A 251 -31.19 16.29 -26.02
CA PHE A 251 -32.21 16.49 -24.99
C PHE A 251 -33.28 17.48 -25.43
N CYS A 252 -34.51 17.23 -25.01
CA CYS A 252 -35.68 17.98 -25.44
C CYS A 252 -36.45 18.54 -24.24
N PRO A 253 -36.26 19.83 -23.91
CA PRO A 253 -37.16 20.52 -22.99
C PRO A 253 -38.55 20.61 -23.63
N GLU A 254 -39.54 21.14 -22.91
CA GLU A 254 -40.91 21.25 -23.42
C GLU A 254 -40.97 22.05 -24.74
N GLY A 255 -41.87 21.65 -25.64
CA GLY A 255 -42.16 22.38 -26.87
C GLY A 255 -41.29 22.06 -28.09
N GLN A 256 -40.50 20.97 -28.08
CA GLN A 256 -39.68 20.61 -29.25
C GLN A 256 -40.53 20.08 -30.42
N SER A 257 -40.17 20.49 -31.63
CA SER A 257 -40.81 20.04 -32.88
C SER A 257 -39.97 19.05 -33.68
N VAL A 258 -38.72 18.78 -33.27
CA VAL A 258 -37.81 17.88 -33.98
C VAL A 258 -37.15 16.88 -33.02
N PRO A 259 -36.85 15.65 -33.48
CA PRO A 259 -36.21 14.62 -32.65
C PRO A 259 -34.75 14.93 -32.30
N ARG A 260 -34.10 15.82 -33.08
CA ARG A 260 -32.67 16.18 -32.96
C ARG A 260 -32.52 17.70 -33.03
N PRO A 261 -32.84 18.44 -31.95
CA PRO A 261 -32.68 19.89 -31.95
C PRO A 261 -31.19 20.25 -32.07
N THR A 262 -30.81 20.99 -33.11
CA THR A 262 -29.39 21.27 -33.40
C THR A 262 -28.70 22.12 -32.34
N ASP A 263 -29.48 22.90 -31.58
CA ASP A 263 -29.00 23.74 -30.48
C ASP A 263 -28.99 23.01 -29.12
N LEU A 264 -29.52 21.77 -29.05
CA LEU A 264 -29.59 20.97 -27.82
C LEU A 264 -28.90 19.59 -27.92
N PRO A 265 -27.69 19.48 -28.51
CA PRO A 265 -26.90 18.27 -28.39
C PRO A 265 -26.39 18.12 -26.95
N CYS A 266 -26.25 16.87 -26.48
CA CYS A 266 -25.60 16.61 -25.20
C CYS A 266 -24.17 17.16 -25.20
N SER A 267 -23.83 18.00 -24.22
CA SER A 267 -22.48 18.58 -24.10
C SER A 267 -21.47 17.57 -23.52
N PRO A 268 -20.16 17.74 -23.76
CA PRO A 268 -19.13 16.95 -23.10
C PRO A 268 -19.27 16.97 -21.57
N GLY A 269 -19.10 15.81 -20.95
CA GLY A 269 -19.36 15.58 -19.53
C GLY A 269 -20.77 15.11 -19.22
N HIS A 270 -21.66 15.04 -20.22
CA HIS A 270 -23.04 14.62 -20.06
C HIS A 270 -23.42 13.54 -21.09
N PHE A 271 -24.43 12.74 -20.74
CA PHE A 271 -25.05 11.75 -21.62
C PHE A 271 -26.56 11.99 -21.71
N CYS A 272 -27.13 11.61 -22.85
CA CYS A 272 -28.53 11.82 -23.17
C CYS A 272 -29.10 10.54 -23.79
N LEU A 273 -29.81 9.74 -23.00
CA LEU A 273 -30.58 8.59 -23.51
C LEU A 273 -31.77 9.06 -24.34
N ALA A 274 -32.37 8.17 -25.13
CA ALA A 274 -33.60 8.47 -25.85
C ALA A 274 -34.70 8.97 -24.89
N GLY A 275 -35.35 10.06 -25.24
CA GLY A 275 -36.38 10.68 -24.39
C GLY A 275 -35.86 11.57 -23.25
N SER A 276 -34.58 11.92 -23.23
CA SER A 276 -34.02 12.82 -22.20
C SER A 276 -34.60 14.23 -22.33
N HIS A 277 -35.18 14.76 -21.25
CA HIS A 277 -35.66 16.15 -21.21
C HIS A 277 -34.56 17.17 -20.89
N ASN A 278 -33.48 16.71 -20.27
CA ASN A 278 -32.29 17.47 -19.94
C ASN A 278 -31.06 16.56 -20.04
N GLN A 279 -29.87 17.14 -20.18
CA GLN A 279 -28.62 16.38 -20.19
C GLN A 279 -28.24 15.92 -18.76
N THR A 280 -27.79 14.68 -18.63
CA THR A 280 -27.41 14.09 -17.33
C THR A 280 -25.89 14.00 -17.23
N GLY A 281 -25.27 14.47 -16.14
CA GLY A 281 -23.83 14.40 -15.97
C GLY A 281 -23.35 12.94 -15.85
N CYS A 282 -22.21 12.61 -16.44
CA CYS A 282 -21.60 11.30 -16.24
C CYS A 282 -21.25 11.10 -14.75
N PRO A 283 -21.68 9.98 -14.12
CA PRO A 283 -21.35 9.69 -12.72
C PRO A 283 -19.85 9.45 -12.54
N SER A 284 -19.38 9.53 -11.28
CA SER A 284 -17.98 9.23 -10.98
C SER A 284 -17.59 7.83 -11.49
N GLY A 285 -16.37 7.71 -12.00
CA GLY A 285 -15.87 6.50 -12.67
C GLY A 285 -16.21 6.43 -14.16
N THR A 286 -16.97 7.38 -14.69
CA THR A 286 -17.26 7.50 -16.14
C THR A 286 -17.04 8.92 -16.64
N TYR A 287 -16.87 9.10 -17.94
CA TYR A 287 -16.64 10.40 -18.57
C TYR A 287 -17.21 10.44 -19.99
N GLN A 288 -17.36 11.63 -20.56
CA GLN A 288 -17.76 11.78 -21.95
C GLN A 288 -17.08 12.96 -22.63
N PRO A 289 -16.07 12.74 -23.49
CA PRO A 289 -15.32 13.83 -24.12
C PRO A 289 -16.00 14.42 -25.37
N HIS A 290 -16.95 13.71 -25.97
CA HIS A 290 -17.57 14.10 -27.23
C HIS A 290 -18.97 14.69 -27.06
N TRP A 291 -19.38 15.51 -28.02
CA TRP A 291 -20.76 15.98 -28.15
C TRP A 291 -21.67 14.86 -28.68
N GLN A 292 -22.97 14.96 -28.41
CA GLN A 292 -24.03 14.08 -28.97
C GLN A 292 -23.92 12.61 -28.58
N GLN A 293 -23.43 12.34 -27.37
CA GLN A 293 -23.27 10.96 -26.89
C GLN A 293 -24.45 10.53 -26.03
N SER A 294 -24.87 9.28 -26.25
CA SER A 294 -26.01 8.70 -25.56
C SER A 294 -25.65 8.09 -24.22
N ASP A 295 -24.38 7.74 -24.02
CA ASP A 295 -23.88 7.03 -22.85
C ASP A 295 -22.48 7.53 -22.46
N CYS A 296 -22.04 7.22 -21.25
CA CYS A 296 -20.72 7.59 -20.74
C CYS A 296 -19.70 6.46 -20.96
N ASP A 297 -18.47 6.84 -21.28
CA ASP A 297 -17.36 5.90 -21.37
C ASP A 297 -16.80 5.62 -19.97
N ILE A 298 -16.31 4.40 -19.75
CA ILE A 298 -15.63 4.04 -18.50
C ILE A 298 -14.33 4.85 -18.39
N CYS A 299 -14.04 5.38 -17.21
CA CYS A 299 -12.81 6.12 -16.98
C CYS A 299 -11.59 5.23 -17.27
N PRO A 300 -10.65 5.66 -18.15
CA PRO A 300 -9.54 4.82 -18.57
C PRO A 300 -8.52 4.63 -17.46
N ALA A 301 -7.79 3.50 -17.51
CA ALA A 301 -6.74 3.21 -16.55
C ALA A 301 -5.64 4.29 -16.57
N GLY A 302 -5.10 4.64 -15.39
CA GLY A 302 -4.17 5.77 -15.19
C GLY A 302 -4.86 7.11 -14.97
N PHE A 303 -6.19 7.16 -15.01
CA PHE A 303 -6.98 8.37 -14.80
C PHE A 303 -8.13 8.13 -13.81
N PHE A 304 -8.62 9.19 -13.19
CA PHE A 304 -9.82 9.18 -12.38
C PHE A 304 -10.84 10.21 -12.89
N CYS A 305 -12.11 9.90 -12.69
CA CYS A 305 -13.23 10.69 -13.19
C CYS A 305 -14.17 10.99 -12.03
N LYS A 306 -13.92 12.10 -11.34
CA LYS A 306 -14.72 12.56 -10.20
C LYS A 306 -15.80 13.54 -10.65
N ALA A 307 -17.06 13.12 -10.62
CA ALA A 307 -18.18 14.00 -10.88
C ALA A 307 -18.41 14.95 -9.68
N PHE A 308 -18.84 16.17 -9.95
CA PHE A 308 -19.21 17.12 -8.89
C PHE A 308 -20.72 17.06 -8.62
N GLY A 309 -21.11 16.84 -7.37
CA GLY A 309 -22.51 16.75 -6.94
C GLY A 309 -23.08 15.33 -6.88
N ASP A 310 -22.23 14.30 -6.73
CA ASP A 310 -22.68 12.94 -6.42
C ASP A 310 -23.54 12.94 -5.15
N TYR A 311 -24.56 12.07 -5.15
CA TYR A 311 -25.74 12.03 -4.28
C TYR A 311 -25.46 11.82 -2.77
N GLN A 312 -24.24 12.06 -2.27
CA GLN A 312 -23.86 11.82 -0.87
C GLN A 312 -23.22 12.99 -0.10
N ASP A 313 -22.89 14.14 -0.69
CA ASP A 313 -22.44 15.31 0.08
C ASP A 313 -23.23 16.57 -0.27
N LEU A 314 -24.35 16.77 0.43
CA LEU A 314 -24.91 18.12 0.64
C LEU A 314 -24.01 18.85 1.65
N ASP A 315 -22.81 19.24 1.22
CA ASP A 315 -22.05 20.23 1.96
C ASP A 315 -22.76 21.58 1.77
N ALA A 316 -23.51 21.96 2.81
CA ALA A 316 -24.46 23.07 2.84
C ALA A 316 -23.81 24.48 2.71
N ALA A 317 -22.54 24.56 2.33
CA ALA A 317 -21.77 25.79 2.29
C ALA A 317 -21.80 26.54 0.95
N ASN A 318 -22.35 25.97 -0.13
CA ASN A 318 -22.33 26.63 -1.45
C ASN A 318 -23.64 26.59 -2.25
N VAL A 319 -24.78 26.45 -1.58
CA VAL A 319 -26.11 26.59 -2.20
C VAL A 319 -26.55 28.06 -2.12
N THR A 320 -26.03 28.88 -3.02
CA THR A 320 -26.69 30.14 -3.39
C THR A 320 -27.29 29.96 -4.79
N ASN A 321 -28.62 30.00 -4.87
CA ASN A 321 -29.45 29.82 -6.08
C ASN A 321 -29.55 28.40 -6.66
N GLY A 322 -30.30 27.50 -5.99
CA GLY A 322 -31.33 26.62 -6.57
C GLY A 322 -31.14 25.88 -7.91
N ASN A 323 -29.93 25.77 -8.46
CA ASN A 323 -29.67 25.16 -9.77
C ASN A 323 -28.48 24.21 -9.65
N VAL A 324 -28.73 23.02 -9.13
CA VAL A 324 -27.70 21.96 -9.00
C VAL A 324 -27.47 21.38 -10.39
N SER A 325 -26.54 21.97 -11.14
CA SER A 325 -26.06 21.40 -12.40
C SER A 325 -24.99 20.36 -12.06
N TYR A 326 -25.35 19.08 -12.16
CA TYR A 326 -24.40 17.96 -12.14
C TYR A 326 -23.37 18.20 -13.24
N ARG A 327 -22.14 18.54 -12.87
CA ARG A 327 -21.03 18.59 -13.83
C ARG A 327 -20.38 17.22 -13.86
N GLY A 328 -20.72 16.43 -14.87
CA GLY A 328 -19.97 15.22 -15.17
C GLY A 328 -18.63 15.54 -15.82
N VAL A 329 -17.81 14.50 -15.95
CA VAL A 329 -16.40 14.63 -16.36
C VAL A 329 -16.28 14.58 -17.88
N SER A 330 -15.71 15.61 -18.49
CA SER A 330 -15.41 15.62 -19.94
C SER A 330 -13.95 15.26 -20.25
N VAL A 331 -13.04 15.51 -19.31
CA VAL A 331 -11.62 15.19 -19.43
C VAL A 331 -11.20 14.45 -18.16
N PRO A 332 -10.77 13.17 -18.26
CA PRO A 332 -10.28 12.42 -17.12
C PRO A 332 -9.05 13.09 -16.51
N ALA A 333 -8.99 13.13 -15.18
CA ALA A 333 -7.84 13.67 -14.47
C ALA A 333 -6.76 12.58 -14.31
N THR A 334 -5.50 12.93 -14.52
CA THR A 334 -4.38 11.98 -14.35
C THR A 334 -4.30 11.51 -12.90
N CYS A 335 -4.12 10.20 -12.68
CA CYS A 335 -3.96 9.65 -11.34
C CYS A 335 -2.79 10.33 -10.61
N PRO A 336 -2.98 10.84 -9.38
CA PRO A 336 -1.91 11.54 -8.67
C PRO A 336 -0.81 10.57 -8.21
N ALA A 337 0.37 11.12 -7.89
CA ALA A 337 1.44 10.37 -7.27
C ALA A 337 0.98 9.78 -5.92
N GLY A 338 1.50 8.60 -5.57
CA GLY A 338 1.09 7.84 -4.39
C GLY A 338 -0.20 7.02 -4.59
N SER A 339 -0.87 7.12 -5.73
CA SER A 339 -2.09 6.36 -6.04
C SER A 339 -1.97 5.64 -7.38
N TYR A 340 -2.80 4.63 -7.58
CA TYR A 340 -3.00 3.98 -8.87
C TYR A 340 -4.49 3.97 -9.22
N CYS A 341 -4.82 4.05 -10.50
CA CYS A 341 -6.18 4.21 -10.97
C CYS A 341 -6.48 3.13 -12.01
N PRO A 342 -7.05 1.98 -11.63
CA PRO A 342 -7.59 1.02 -12.60
C PRO A 342 -8.78 1.62 -13.37
N GLU A 343 -9.28 0.91 -14.39
CA GLU A 343 -10.47 1.35 -15.13
C GLU A 343 -11.66 1.58 -14.19
N GLY A 344 -12.38 2.68 -14.41
CA GLY A 344 -13.55 3.06 -13.60
C GLY A 344 -13.23 3.79 -12.30
N THR A 345 -12.02 4.32 -12.11
CA THR A 345 -11.66 5.02 -10.87
C THR A 345 -12.48 6.31 -10.68
N GLU A 346 -13.23 6.35 -9.58
CA GLU A 346 -14.15 7.44 -9.24
C GLU A 346 -13.45 8.71 -8.72
N PHE A 347 -12.44 8.57 -7.85
CA PHE A 347 -11.77 9.72 -7.22
C PHE A 347 -10.29 9.43 -6.97
N GLU A 348 -9.52 10.50 -6.75
CA GLU A 348 -8.06 10.49 -6.75
C GLU A 348 -7.38 9.57 -5.72
N THR A 349 -8.05 9.26 -4.60
CA THR A 349 -7.52 8.43 -3.50
C THR A 349 -8.23 7.07 -3.39
N HIS A 350 -8.98 6.64 -4.40
CA HIS A 350 -9.73 5.39 -4.34
C HIS A 350 -8.79 4.19 -4.18
N TYR A 351 -7.66 4.17 -4.90
CA TYR A 351 -6.65 3.14 -4.73
C TYR A 351 -5.28 3.76 -4.47
N LEU A 352 -4.87 3.72 -3.21
CA LEU A 352 -3.58 4.20 -2.76
C LEU A 352 -2.51 3.11 -2.96
N CYS A 353 -1.27 3.51 -3.21
CA CYS A 353 -0.15 2.58 -3.15
C CYS A 353 -0.13 1.90 -1.78
N PRO A 354 -0.04 0.55 -1.73
CA PRO A 354 -0.14 -0.20 -0.48
C PRO A 354 1.00 0.13 0.48
N ALA A 355 0.78 -0.13 1.77
CA ALA A 355 1.81 0.05 2.79
C ALA A 355 3.09 -0.71 2.45
N GLY A 356 4.25 -0.10 2.75
CA GLY A 356 5.54 -0.63 2.31
C GLY A 356 5.89 -0.32 0.85
N SER A 357 5.11 0.51 0.14
CA SER A 357 5.43 0.99 -1.21
C SER A 357 5.20 2.49 -1.34
N TYR A 358 5.83 3.11 -2.35
CA TYR A 358 5.67 4.51 -2.70
C TYR A 358 5.72 4.73 -4.21
N SER A 359 5.23 5.87 -4.68
CA SER A 359 5.43 6.29 -6.07
C SER A 359 5.38 7.81 -6.19
N ASN A 360 6.42 8.43 -6.77
CA ASN A 360 6.37 9.84 -7.16
C ASN A 360 5.70 10.05 -8.54
N SER A 361 5.44 8.97 -9.27
CA SER A 361 4.95 9.01 -10.65
C SER A 361 3.43 9.13 -10.68
N THR A 362 2.92 10.01 -11.54
CA THR A 362 1.49 10.15 -11.84
C THR A 362 1.06 9.16 -12.94
N GLY A 363 -0.23 8.87 -13.01
CA GLY A 363 -0.81 8.06 -14.09
C GLY A 363 -0.62 6.55 -13.93
N LEU A 364 -0.40 6.08 -12.70
CA LEU A 364 -0.33 4.65 -12.43
C LEU A 364 -1.70 4.00 -12.63
N SER A 365 -1.72 2.81 -13.20
CA SER A 365 -2.94 2.03 -13.49
C SER A 365 -3.08 0.78 -12.61
N ASN A 366 -1.99 0.33 -11.99
CA ASN A 366 -1.93 -0.91 -11.23
C ASN A 366 -1.02 -0.75 -10.00
N ALA A 367 -1.38 -1.43 -8.89
CA ALA A 367 -0.60 -1.48 -7.66
C ALA A 367 0.84 -1.97 -7.87
N THR A 368 1.09 -2.85 -8.85
CA THR A 368 2.45 -3.35 -9.16
C THR A 368 3.39 -2.28 -9.73
N GLN A 369 2.85 -1.14 -10.14
CA GLN A 369 3.64 0.02 -10.57
C GLN A 369 4.04 0.91 -9.39
N CYS A 370 3.54 0.66 -8.18
CA CYS A 370 4.08 1.24 -6.97
C CYS A 370 5.44 0.60 -6.68
N THR A 371 6.42 1.43 -6.37
CA THR A 371 7.78 0.98 -6.07
C THR A 371 7.83 0.50 -4.62
N PRO A 372 8.25 -0.75 -4.34
CA PRO A 372 8.49 -1.18 -2.95
C PRO A 372 9.46 -0.24 -2.25
N CYS A 373 9.28 -0.02 -0.96
CA CYS A 373 10.18 0.86 -0.20
C CYS A 373 11.63 0.36 -0.31
N ASP A 374 12.55 1.28 -0.57
CA ASP A 374 13.95 0.96 -0.81
C ASP A 374 14.59 0.31 0.44
N PRO A 375 15.61 -0.56 0.25
CA PRO A 375 16.38 -1.09 1.36
C PRO A 375 16.89 -0.01 2.31
N GLY A 376 16.72 -0.23 3.61
CA GLY A 376 17.12 0.71 4.66
C GLY A 376 16.10 1.81 4.93
N MET A 377 15.01 1.88 4.16
CA MET A 377 13.92 2.85 4.33
C MET A 377 12.61 2.13 4.64
N PHE A 378 11.66 2.86 5.22
CA PHE A 378 10.31 2.37 5.45
C PHE A 378 9.24 3.35 4.94
N CYS A 379 8.10 2.80 4.54
CA CYS A 379 6.97 3.52 3.95
C CYS A 379 5.73 3.27 4.83
N LEU A 380 5.49 4.18 5.76
CA LEU A 380 4.42 4.11 6.75
C LEU A 380 3.07 4.46 6.12
N GLY A 381 2.06 3.61 6.35
CA GLY A 381 0.73 3.83 5.80
C GLY A 381 0.68 3.67 4.28
N GLU A 382 -0.46 4.04 3.68
CA GLU A 382 -0.72 3.94 2.25
C GLU A 382 -0.56 5.30 1.58
N GLY A 383 -0.40 5.32 0.25
CA GLY A 383 -0.43 6.59 -0.50
C GLY A 383 0.90 7.35 -0.54
N ASN A 384 2.01 6.71 -0.18
CA ASN A 384 3.29 7.38 -0.06
C ASN A 384 3.83 7.84 -1.43
N THR A 385 4.32 9.07 -1.49
CA THR A 385 5.00 9.63 -2.68
C THR A 385 6.52 9.56 -2.59
N SER A 386 7.03 9.33 -1.38
CA SER A 386 8.44 9.08 -1.05
C SER A 386 8.53 8.18 0.18
N PRO A 387 9.68 7.56 0.48
CA PRO A 387 9.88 6.87 1.74
C PRO A 387 9.62 7.77 2.95
N SER A 388 9.00 7.24 4.00
CA SER A 388 8.65 8.00 5.21
C SER A 388 9.88 8.33 6.05
N GLY A 389 10.90 7.49 6.01
CA GLY A 389 12.17 7.70 6.70
C GLY A 389 13.08 6.48 6.66
N PRO A 390 14.27 6.57 7.26
CA PRO A 390 15.19 5.45 7.42
C PRO A 390 14.72 4.47 8.50
N CYS A 391 15.16 3.22 8.39
CA CYS A 391 14.99 2.19 9.41
C CYS A 391 15.63 2.65 10.73
N THR A 392 14.96 2.44 11.85
CA THR A 392 15.51 2.85 13.16
C THR A 392 16.70 1.99 13.54
N ALA A 393 17.65 2.58 14.26
CA ALA A 393 18.81 1.85 14.77
C ALA A 393 18.37 0.66 15.66
N GLY A 394 19.13 -0.44 15.59
CA GLY A 394 18.77 -1.72 16.20
C GLY A 394 17.88 -2.62 15.32
N HIS A 395 17.44 -2.15 14.15
CA HIS A 395 16.68 -2.92 13.17
C HIS A 395 17.28 -2.73 11.77
N TYR A 396 17.02 -3.67 10.86
CA TYR A 396 17.37 -3.53 9.46
C TYR A 396 16.14 -3.72 8.57
N CYS A 397 16.08 -2.96 7.48
CA CYS A 397 14.96 -2.97 6.53
C CYS A 397 15.47 -3.48 5.17
N THR A 398 14.91 -4.57 4.65
CA THR A 398 15.37 -5.22 3.41
C THR A 398 14.72 -4.63 2.17
N GLN A 399 13.45 -4.90 1.90
CA GLN A 399 12.68 -4.28 0.82
C GLN A 399 11.20 -4.27 1.23
N GLY A 400 10.52 -3.16 0.98
CA GLY A 400 9.08 -3.06 1.25
C GLY A 400 8.70 -2.94 2.73
N ALA A 401 9.61 -2.44 3.58
CA ALA A 401 9.31 -2.23 4.99
C ALA A 401 8.20 -1.17 5.17
N TYR A 402 7.15 -1.53 5.91
CA TYR A 402 6.02 -0.64 6.23
C TYR A 402 6.14 0.01 7.62
N THR A 403 7.17 -0.35 8.38
CA THR A 403 7.50 0.18 9.72
C THR A 403 9.00 0.33 9.85
N SER A 404 9.45 1.25 10.71
CA SER A 404 10.86 1.50 10.98
C SER A 404 11.51 0.49 11.94
N THR A 405 10.70 -0.37 12.57
CA THR A 405 11.11 -1.46 13.47
C THR A 405 10.46 -2.79 13.02
N PRO A 406 10.80 -3.31 11.82
CA PRO A 406 10.22 -4.55 11.34
C PRO A 406 10.68 -5.75 12.18
N THR A 407 9.81 -6.76 12.35
CA THR A 407 10.07 -8.00 13.11
C THR A 407 9.50 -9.24 12.41
N ASP A 408 9.23 -9.13 11.11
CA ASP A 408 8.55 -10.17 10.33
C ASP A 408 9.53 -11.09 9.58
N GLY A 409 10.83 -10.78 9.59
CA GLY A 409 11.88 -11.51 8.90
C GLY A 409 11.84 -11.42 7.37
N MET A 410 10.81 -10.78 6.80
CA MET A 410 10.60 -10.64 5.35
C MET A 410 10.97 -9.24 4.87
N THR A 411 10.39 -8.21 5.49
CA THR A 411 10.65 -6.79 5.18
C THR A 411 11.76 -6.20 6.06
N GLY A 412 12.14 -6.94 7.11
CA GLY A 412 13.23 -6.64 8.01
C GLY A 412 13.07 -7.38 9.34
N ASP A 413 14.04 -7.22 10.23
CA ASP A 413 13.96 -7.79 11.58
C ASP A 413 14.78 -6.96 12.57
N ILE A 414 14.66 -7.29 13.85
CA ILE A 414 15.58 -6.84 14.89
C ILE A 414 17.01 -7.30 14.53
N CYS A 415 18.00 -6.44 14.79
CA CYS A 415 19.39 -6.76 14.48
C CYS A 415 19.80 -8.04 15.22
N PRO A 416 20.30 -9.07 14.52
CA PRO A 416 20.60 -10.35 15.14
C PRO A 416 21.80 -10.25 16.09
N ALA A 417 21.91 -11.20 17.01
CA ALA A 417 23.04 -11.27 17.94
C ALA A 417 24.36 -11.36 17.16
N GLY A 418 25.41 -10.77 17.72
CA GLY A 418 26.71 -10.62 17.07
C GLY A 418 26.77 -9.52 16.02
N GLN A 419 25.66 -8.84 15.71
CA GLN A 419 25.60 -7.76 14.72
C GLN A 419 24.97 -6.50 15.33
N PHE A 420 25.32 -5.35 14.75
CA PHE A 420 24.71 -4.05 15.06
C PHE A 420 24.16 -3.39 13.80
N CYS A 421 23.10 -2.61 13.97
CA CYS A 421 22.36 -1.97 12.90
C CYS A 421 22.25 -0.48 13.24
N VAL A 422 22.97 0.36 12.50
CA VAL A 422 22.82 1.82 12.55
C VAL A 422 21.54 2.24 11.83
N GLU A 423 21.14 3.50 11.98
CA GLU A 423 20.00 4.06 11.25
C GLU A 423 20.15 3.85 9.72
N GLY A 424 19.10 3.35 9.07
CA GLY A 424 19.12 3.05 7.64
C GLY A 424 19.80 1.74 7.23
N SER A 425 20.06 0.83 8.17
CA SER A 425 20.70 -0.46 7.86
C SER A 425 19.82 -1.36 6.98
N ILE A 426 20.41 -1.96 5.96
CA ILE A 426 19.76 -2.94 5.08
C ILE A 426 19.98 -4.39 5.55
N THR A 427 21.02 -4.59 6.37
CA THR A 427 21.44 -5.84 6.99
C THR A 427 22.30 -5.51 8.20
N GLY A 428 22.47 -6.45 9.13
CA GLY A 428 23.31 -6.24 10.30
C GLY A 428 24.80 -6.26 9.95
N GLN A 429 25.55 -5.32 10.53
CA GLN A 429 27.00 -5.30 10.45
C GLN A 429 27.56 -6.13 11.60
N GLY A 430 28.44 -7.09 11.29
CA GLY A 430 29.07 -7.92 12.33
C GLY A 430 29.88 -7.07 13.31
N CYS A 431 29.78 -7.38 14.60
CA CYS A 431 30.70 -6.89 15.60
C CYS A 431 32.15 -7.10 15.13
N PRO A 432 33.03 -6.10 15.25
CA PRO A 432 34.40 -6.19 14.75
C PRO A 432 35.19 -7.31 15.44
N VAL A 433 36.30 -7.74 14.82
CA VAL A 433 37.23 -8.68 15.45
C VAL A 433 37.67 -8.17 16.83
N GLY A 434 37.98 -9.10 17.73
CA GLY A 434 38.24 -8.76 19.14
C GLY A 434 36.97 -8.48 19.95
N THR A 435 35.78 -8.53 19.35
CA THR A 435 34.49 -8.36 20.04
C THR A 435 33.47 -9.43 19.67
N PHE A 436 32.47 -9.62 20.52
CA PHE A 436 31.31 -10.49 20.29
C PHE A 436 30.07 -9.88 20.96
N SER A 437 28.87 -10.37 20.65
CA SER A 437 27.66 -9.99 21.40
C SER A 437 26.61 -11.07 21.39
N THR A 438 26.06 -11.38 22.56
CA THR A 438 24.92 -12.30 22.70
C THR A 438 23.57 -11.59 22.57
N ARG A 439 23.56 -10.26 22.57
CA ARG A 439 22.35 -9.43 22.57
C ARG A 439 21.92 -9.09 21.14
N THR A 440 20.61 -9.15 20.89
CA THR A 440 19.98 -8.63 19.67
C THR A 440 19.70 -7.13 19.80
N GLY A 441 19.49 -6.45 18.67
CA GLY A 441 19.08 -5.04 18.63
C GLY A 441 20.17 -4.03 18.92
N LEU A 442 21.45 -4.39 18.75
CA LEU A 442 22.57 -3.45 18.93
C LEU A 442 22.49 -2.31 17.90
N THR A 443 22.74 -1.08 18.34
CA THR A 443 22.65 0.10 17.46
C THR A 443 23.99 0.53 16.88
N ASN A 444 25.10 0.19 17.55
CA ASN A 444 26.45 0.53 17.11
C ASN A 444 27.48 -0.52 17.55
N SER A 445 28.69 -0.43 16.99
CA SER A 445 29.81 -1.33 17.29
C SER A 445 30.34 -1.21 18.72
N SER A 446 30.11 -0.08 19.40
CA SER A 446 30.59 0.14 20.77
C SER A 446 29.78 -0.63 21.81
N GLU A 447 28.59 -1.14 21.43
CA GLU A 447 27.80 -2.04 22.26
C GLU A 447 28.25 -3.51 22.14
N CYS A 448 29.20 -3.82 21.25
CA CYS A 448 29.83 -5.13 21.19
C CYS A 448 30.75 -5.33 22.41
N GLU A 449 30.70 -6.51 23.00
CA GLU A 449 31.50 -6.86 24.17
C GLU A 449 32.91 -7.27 23.72
N LEU A 450 33.94 -6.76 24.39
CA LEU A 450 35.33 -7.17 24.14
C LEU A 450 35.51 -8.65 24.47
N CYS A 451 36.34 -9.32 23.67
CA CYS A 451 36.68 -10.72 23.89
C CYS A 451 37.27 -10.91 25.30
N THR A 452 36.81 -11.94 26.01
CA THR A 452 37.22 -12.18 27.39
C THR A 452 38.71 -12.57 27.48
N PRO A 453 39.43 -12.18 28.55
CA PRO A 453 40.83 -12.56 28.70
C PRO A 453 41.02 -14.09 28.65
N GLY A 454 42.09 -14.54 27.99
CA GLY A 454 42.37 -15.95 27.71
C GLY A 454 41.65 -16.50 26.46
N HIS A 455 40.72 -15.76 25.87
CA HIS A 455 40.01 -16.13 24.65
C HIS A 455 40.30 -15.14 23.52
N TYR A 456 40.02 -15.55 22.28
CA TYR A 456 40.13 -14.69 21.11
C TYR A 456 38.85 -14.71 20.27
N CYS A 457 38.66 -13.63 19.51
CA CYS A 457 37.48 -13.37 18.69
C CYS A 457 37.95 -13.01 17.27
N GLY A 458 38.17 -14.04 16.45
CA GLY A 458 38.95 -13.90 15.20
C GLY A 458 38.16 -13.65 13.92
N ILE A 459 36.84 -13.57 14.00
CA ILE A 459 35.99 -13.20 12.86
C ILE A 459 34.96 -12.16 13.32
N THR A 460 34.44 -11.39 12.38
CA THR A 460 33.35 -10.45 12.67
C THR A 460 32.04 -11.18 12.88
N GLY A 461 31.11 -10.61 13.65
CA GLY A 461 29.75 -11.16 13.76
C GLY A 461 29.58 -12.26 14.81
N LEU A 462 30.52 -12.38 15.76
CA LEU A 462 30.52 -13.45 16.74
C LEU A 462 29.42 -13.26 17.80
N THR A 463 28.69 -14.34 18.07
CA THR A 463 27.71 -14.41 19.17
C THR A 463 28.29 -14.93 20.47
N ALA A 464 29.49 -15.51 20.41
CA ALA A 464 30.28 -16.00 21.53
C ALA A 464 31.76 -15.92 21.17
N VAL A 465 32.64 -16.02 22.18
CA VAL A 465 34.09 -16.10 21.96
C VAL A 465 34.45 -17.26 21.02
N SER A 466 35.50 -17.11 20.19
CA SER A 466 35.84 -18.14 19.19
C SER A 466 36.39 -19.40 19.84
N ASN A 467 37.48 -19.27 20.61
CA ASN A 467 38.08 -20.35 21.39
C ASN A 467 39.07 -19.78 22.40
N THR A 468 39.73 -20.65 23.16
CA THR A 468 40.87 -20.29 24.01
C THR A 468 42.11 -19.95 23.17
N CYS A 469 42.95 -19.07 23.71
CA CYS A 469 44.26 -18.82 23.13
C CYS A 469 45.19 -20.03 23.30
N TRP A 470 46.09 -20.19 22.34
CA TRP A 470 47.01 -21.30 22.29
C TRP A 470 48.05 -21.22 23.41
N GLY A 471 48.40 -22.39 23.94
CA GLY A 471 49.51 -22.53 24.88
C GLY A 471 50.80 -21.94 24.31
N GLY A 472 51.59 -21.31 25.18
CA GLY A 472 52.77 -20.53 24.80
C GLY A 472 52.48 -19.05 24.50
N PHE A 473 51.22 -18.62 24.58
CA PHE A 473 50.78 -17.23 24.40
C PHE A 473 49.80 -16.84 25.50
N TYR A 474 49.71 -15.54 25.79
CA TYR A 474 48.65 -15.00 26.65
C TYR A 474 47.82 -13.98 25.90
N CYS A 475 46.51 -13.97 26.17
CA CYS A 475 45.55 -13.05 25.57
C CYS A 475 44.91 -12.20 26.65
N SER A 476 45.11 -10.89 26.58
CA SER A 476 44.38 -9.94 27.42
C SER A 476 43.02 -9.60 26.79
N LEU A 477 42.33 -8.61 27.34
CA LEU A 477 41.00 -8.21 26.89
C LEU A 477 41.01 -7.79 25.41
N GLY A 478 40.05 -8.27 24.63
CA GLY A 478 39.86 -7.87 23.23
C GLY A 478 40.77 -8.58 22.23
N SER A 479 41.30 -9.76 22.53
CA SER A 479 42.18 -10.47 21.59
C SER A 479 41.48 -10.87 20.29
N GLU A 480 42.10 -10.53 19.17
CA GLU A 480 41.61 -10.83 17.82
C GLU A 480 42.13 -12.19 17.31
N GLU A 481 43.19 -12.73 17.90
CA GLU A 481 43.86 -13.91 17.39
C GLU A 481 44.31 -14.87 18.50
N ARG A 482 44.50 -16.14 18.13
CA ARG A 482 44.78 -17.23 19.07
C ARG A 482 46.23 -17.30 19.55
N ALA A 483 47.15 -16.61 18.87
CA ALA A 483 48.59 -16.63 19.12
C ALA A 483 49.19 -15.24 18.85
N PRO A 484 48.85 -14.22 19.65
CA PRO A 484 49.28 -12.85 19.42
C PRO A 484 50.78 -12.68 19.65
N ILE A 485 51.43 -11.87 18.81
CA ILE A 485 52.87 -11.55 18.92
C ILE A 485 53.04 -10.04 18.95
N ALA A 486 53.60 -9.52 20.03
CA ALA A 486 53.82 -8.09 20.29
C ALA A 486 52.56 -7.23 20.07
N GLN A 487 51.39 -7.73 20.46
CA GLN A 487 50.12 -7.02 20.34
C GLN A 487 49.70 -6.39 21.67
N THR A 488 48.86 -5.36 21.60
CA THR A 488 48.31 -4.72 22.82
C THR A 488 47.32 -5.61 23.56
N PHE A 489 46.79 -6.63 22.88
CA PHE A 489 45.81 -7.59 23.41
C PHE A 489 46.41 -8.98 23.70
N GLY A 490 47.75 -9.11 23.66
CA GLY A 490 48.44 -10.34 24.01
C GLY A 490 49.84 -10.45 23.38
N ASP A 491 50.63 -11.39 23.88
CA ASP A 491 51.97 -11.66 23.37
C ASP A 491 52.37 -13.12 23.62
N VAL A 492 53.55 -13.50 23.12
CA VAL A 492 54.25 -14.73 23.47
C VAL A 492 54.47 -14.77 24.99
N CYS A 493 54.32 -15.96 25.59
CA CYS A 493 54.55 -16.13 27.02
C CYS A 493 55.96 -15.68 27.40
N PRO A 494 56.12 -14.73 28.33
CA PRO A 494 57.43 -14.18 28.67
C PRO A 494 58.29 -15.23 29.38
N ALA A 495 59.62 -15.10 29.23
CA ALA A 495 60.58 -15.91 29.97
C ALA A 495 60.32 -15.81 31.48
N GLY A 496 60.58 -16.90 32.21
CA GLY A 496 60.23 -17.05 33.61
C GLY A 496 58.76 -17.43 33.85
N SER A 497 57.89 -17.45 32.84
CA SER A 497 56.47 -17.83 32.98
C SER A 497 56.05 -18.90 31.98
N TYR A 498 54.99 -19.63 32.31
CA TYR A 498 54.35 -20.59 31.41
C TYR A 498 52.87 -20.23 31.21
N CYS A 499 52.35 -20.52 30.01
CA CYS A 499 51.03 -20.11 29.58
C CYS A 499 50.28 -21.31 28.96
N PRO A 500 49.48 -22.08 29.72
CA PRO A 500 48.60 -23.11 29.17
C PRO A 500 47.52 -22.51 28.26
N ASN A 501 46.78 -23.38 27.55
CA ASN A 501 45.65 -22.91 26.71
C ASN A 501 44.66 -22.09 27.55
N GLY A 502 44.29 -20.91 27.05
CA GLY A 502 43.37 -20.02 27.74
C GLY A 502 44.01 -19.04 28.74
N THR A 503 45.32 -18.82 28.67
CA THR A 503 46.02 -17.94 29.62
C THR A 503 45.71 -16.48 29.37
N ALA A 504 45.19 -15.79 30.39
CA ALA A 504 44.99 -14.34 30.38
C ALA A 504 46.21 -13.57 30.92
N VAL A 505 46.83 -14.12 31.97
CA VAL A 505 47.97 -13.56 32.68
C VAL A 505 49.00 -14.68 32.81
N PRO A 506 50.23 -14.51 32.31
CA PRO A 506 51.29 -15.52 32.41
C PRO A 506 51.51 -15.99 33.85
N ALA A 507 51.59 -17.31 34.05
CA ALA A 507 51.83 -17.89 35.36
C ALA A 507 53.35 -18.01 35.59
N PRO A 508 53.91 -17.43 36.66
CA PRO A 508 55.35 -17.50 36.92
C PRO A 508 55.77 -18.94 37.26
N CYS A 509 56.94 -19.35 36.79
CA CYS A 509 57.55 -20.62 37.20
C CYS A 509 57.75 -20.66 38.72
N PRO A 510 57.49 -21.81 39.38
CA PRO A 510 57.62 -21.93 40.83
C PRO A 510 59.08 -21.81 41.29
N SER A 511 59.30 -21.43 42.56
CA SER A 511 60.64 -21.42 43.17
C SER A 511 61.28 -22.81 43.10
N GLY A 512 62.60 -22.88 42.95
CA GLY A 512 63.32 -24.13 42.62
C GLY A 512 63.36 -24.44 41.12
N THR A 513 62.78 -23.57 40.29
CA THR A 513 62.86 -23.64 38.83
C THR A 513 63.15 -22.27 38.22
N TYR A 514 63.66 -22.24 36.99
CA TYR A 514 63.83 -21.04 36.16
C TYR A 514 63.46 -21.35 34.70
N LEU A 515 63.23 -20.32 33.89
CA LEU A 515 62.95 -20.50 32.47
C LEU A 515 63.54 -19.35 31.66
N ASP A 516 64.53 -19.63 30.84
CA ASP A 516 65.28 -18.64 30.04
C ASP A 516 64.66 -18.38 28.65
N THR A 517 63.76 -19.25 28.19
CA THR A 517 63.07 -19.13 26.90
C THR A 517 61.65 -18.58 27.03
N THR A 518 61.22 -17.83 26.01
CA THR A 518 59.81 -17.41 25.84
C THR A 518 58.98 -18.52 25.20
N GLY A 519 57.65 -18.50 25.41
CA GLY A 519 56.71 -19.38 24.71
C GLY A 519 56.42 -20.72 25.40
N ALA A 520 56.79 -20.86 26.68
CA ALA A 520 56.45 -22.04 27.46
C ALA A 520 54.93 -22.17 27.63
N SER A 521 54.44 -23.40 27.47
CA SER A 521 53.01 -23.72 27.49
C SER A 521 52.61 -24.53 28.71
N ASP A 522 53.57 -25.16 29.38
CA ASP A 522 53.33 -26.05 30.51
C ASP A 522 54.28 -25.73 31.67
N VAL A 523 53.86 -26.05 32.89
CA VAL A 523 54.71 -25.89 34.08
C VAL A 523 55.95 -26.79 34.03
N GLY A 524 55.87 -27.92 33.32
CA GLY A 524 56.99 -28.82 33.06
C GLY A 524 58.07 -28.24 32.14
N ASP A 525 57.78 -27.14 31.43
CA ASP A 525 58.79 -26.41 30.67
C ASP A 525 59.74 -25.64 31.60
N CYS A 526 59.33 -25.37 32.86
CA CYS A 526 60.18 -24.73 33.86
C CYS A 526 61.35 -25.65 34.23
N ILE A 527 62.57 -25.15 34.04
CA ILE A 527 63.81 -25.90 34.23
C ILE A 527 64.14 -25.94 35.72
N MET A 528 64.20 -27.12 36.32
CA MET A 528 64.68 -27.27 37.70
C MET A 528 66.12 -26.77 37.85
N CYS A 529 66.42 -26.10 38.96
CA CYS A 529 67.80 -25.67 39.24
C CYS A 529 68.71 -26.90 39.28
N SER A 530 69.78 -26.85 38.49
CA SER A 530 70.72 -27.96 38.38
C SER A 530 71.45 -28.19 39.71
N PRO A 531 71.98 -29.41 39.92
CA PRO A 531 72.76 -29.71 41.12
C PRO A 531 73.88 -28.69 41.37
N GLY A 532 74.06 -28.32 42.62
CA GLY A 532 74.98 -27.25 43.07
C GLY A 532 74.43 -25.82 42.99
N PHE A 533 73.25 -25.59 42.39
CA PHE A 533 72.64 -24.26 42.23
C PHE A 533 71.22 -24.19 42.79
N TYR A 534 70.76 -22.99 43.15
CA TYR A 534 69.41 -22.75 43.68
C TYR A 534 68.67 -21.61 42.96
N CYS A 535 67.34 -21.63 43.00
CA CYS A 535 66.47 -20.59 42.45
C CYS A 535 65.44 -20.13 43.49
N GLU A 536 65.65 -18.96 44.08
CA GLU A 536 64.89 -18.45 45.24
C GLU A 536 63.49 -17.90 44.92
N SER A 537 63.40 -17.03 43.91
CA SER A 537 62.16 -16.37 43.51
C SER A 537 61.35 -17.18 42.50
N THR A 538 60.03 -16.93 42.46
CA THR A 538 59.19 -17.38 41.34
C THR A 538 59.47 -16.51 40.11
N GLY A 539 59.17 -17.01 38.91
CA GLY A 539 59.26 -16.20 37.70
C GLY A 539 60.68 -15.92 37.18
N GLN A 540 61.70 -16.64 37.67
CA GLN A 540 63.09 -16.36 37.33
C GLN A 540 63.46 -16.83 35.93
N THR A 541 64.30 -16.05 35.25
CA THR A 541 64.86 -16.40 33.93
C THR A 541 66.24 -17.05 34.02
N ASN A 542 66.81 -17.14 35.22
CA ASN A 542 68.11 -17.76 35.47
C ASN A 542 68.17 -18.26 36.93
N TYR A 543 69.14 -19.12 37.25
CA TYR A 543 69.41 -19.51 38.64
C TYR A 543 69.87 -18.30 39.47
N THR A 544 69.61 -18.36 40.79
CA THR A 544 69.98 -17.28 41.72
C THR A 544 71.47 -17.32 42.05
N GLY A 545 72.03 -18.51 42.29
CA GLY A 545 73.45 -18.67 42.62
C GLY A 545 73.83 -20.10 43.01
N PRO A 546 75.09 -20.34 43.38
CA PRO A 546 75.56 -21.62 43.90
C PRO A 546 75.08 -21.88 45.34
N CYS A 547 75.01 -23.15 45.74
CA CYS A 547 74.74 -23.57 47.11
C CYS A 547 75.79 -22.97 48.08
N ALA A 548 75.37 -22.63 49.29
CA ALA A 548 76.27 -22.05 50.29
C ALA A 548 77.28 -23.09 50.82
N ASP A 549 78.43 -22.61 51.30
CA ASP A 549 79.42 -23.43 52.00
C ASP A 549 78.77 -24.22 53.15
N GLY A 550 79.10 -25.51 53.28
CA GLY A 550 78.53 -26.41 54.29
C GLY A 550 77.19 -27.03 53.91
N TYR A 551 76.64 -26.74 52.73
CA TYR A 551 75.41 -27.31 52.21
C TYR A 551 75.63 -27.89 50.81
N TYR A 552 74.82 -28.89 50.43
CA TYR A 552 74.79 -29.39 49.06
C TYR A 552 73.39 -29.28 48.49
N CYS A 553 73.29 -28.94 47.20
CA CYS A 553 72.03 -28.75 46.49
C CYS A 553 71.88 -29.86 45.45
N SER A 554 70.88 -30.73 45.57
CA SER A 554 70.67 -31.88 44.68
C SER A 554 69.95 -31.47 43.39
N LEU A 555 68.63 -31.33 43.36
CA LEU A 555 67.89 -30.89 42.19
C LEU A 555 66.69 -30.05 42.63
N GLY A 556 66.49 -28.90 41.99
CA GLY A 556 65.33 -28.04 42.27
C GLY A 556 65.42 -27.28 43.60
N ALA A 557 66.63 -27.03 44.12
CA ALA A 557 66.81 -26.25 45.34
C ALA A 557 66.26 -24.83 45.18
N ASN A 558 65.43 -24.39 46.13
CA ASN A 558 64.88 -23.04 46.18
C ASN A 558 65.60 -22.12 47.18
N THR A 559 66.66 -22.59 47.81
CA THR A 559 67.48 -21.84 48.76
C THR A 559 68.92 -22.31 48.68
N SER A 560 69.87 -21.44 49.05
CA SER A 560 71.30 -21.75 49.11
C SER A 560 71.66 -22.65 50.29
N THR A 561 70.77 -22.80 51.28
CA THR A 561 70.98 -23.61 52.49
C THR A 561 69.83 -24.60 52.69
N PRO A 562 69.63 -25.57 51.78
CA PRO A 562 68.54 -26.55 51.89
C PRO A 562 68.76 -27.47 53.11
N THR A 563 67.66 -27.88 53.75
CA THR A 563 67.66 -28.78 54.93
C THR A 563 66.51 -29.79 54.86
N ASP A 564 65.97 -30.02 53.66
CA ASP A 564 64.78 -30.83 53.46
C ASP A 564 65.12 -32.30 53.11
N GLY A 565 66.39 -32.58 52.83
CA GLY A 565 66.89 -33.88 52.38
C GLY A 565 66.46 -34.26 50.97
N SER A 566 65.61 -33.46 50.31
CA SER A 566 65.07 -33.70 48.97
C SER A 566 65.73 -32.84 47.91
N THR A 567 65.78 -31.53 48.13
CA THR A 567 66.43 -30.55 47.23
C THR A 567 67.87 -30.24 47.66
N GLY A 568 68.24 -30.72 48.84
CA GLY A 568 69.59 -30.68 49.39
C GLY A 568 69.56 -30.84 50.91
N ASP A 569 70.72 -30.83 51.53
CA ASP A 569 70.80 -30.85 52.99
C ASP A 569 72.09 -30.20 53.50
N ILE A 570 72.18 -30.04 54.80
CA ILE A 570 73.44 -29.73 55.49
C ILE A 570 74.45 -30.86 55.27
N CYS A 571 75.71 -30.52 55.03
CA CYS A 571 76.75 -31.52 54.78
C CYS A 571 76.90 -32.47 55.99
N PRO A 572 76.79 -33.79 55.82
CA PRO A 572 76.86 -34.75 56.92
C PRO A 572 78.28 -34.88 57.48
N GLU A 573 78.41 -35.38 58.72
CA GLU A 573 79.71 -35.71 59.31
C GLU A 573 80.49 -36.73 58.46
N GLY A 574 81.81 -36.60 58.43
CA GLY A 574 82.68 -37.38 57.53
C GLY A 574 82.71 -36.93 56.07
N PHE A 575 81.95 -35.89 55.72
CA PHE A 575 81.91 -35.28 54.39
C PHE A 575 82.09 -33.75 54.49
N TYR A 576 82.57 -33.14 53.41
CA TYR A 576 82.66 -31.69 53.27
C TYR A 576 81.97 -31.23 51.98
N CYS A 577 81.42 -30.02 52.02
CA CYS A 577 80.65 -29.42 50.95
C CYS A 577 81.11 -27.97 50.76
N SER A 578 81.98 -27.73 49.79
CA SER A 578 82.38 -26.39 49.34
C SER A 578 81.24 -25.71 48.56
N GLY A 579 81.24 -24.38 48.49
CA GLY A 579 80.24 -23.61 47.77
C GLY A 579 79.99 -24.13 46.34
N GLY A 580 78.72 -24.39 46.04
CA GLY A 580 78.29 -25.03 44.79
C GLY A 580 78.35 -26.56 44.78
N ALA A 581 78.47 -27.22 45.93
CA ALA A 581 78.42 -28.68 46.01
C ALA A 581 77.05 -29.24 45.59
N ASP A 582 77.06 -30.24 44.72
CA ASP A 582 75.89 -31.00 44.30
C ASP A 582 75.63 -32.24 45.17
N SER A 583 76.66 -32.72 45.84
CA SER A 583 76.63 -33.88 46.72
C SER A 583 77.74 -33.78 47.79
N PRO A 584 77.58 -34.46 48.94
CA PRO A 584 78.62 -34.51 49.95
C PRO A 584 79.88 -35.22 49.44
N VAL A 585 81.03 -34.55 49.53
CA VAL A 585 82.32 -35.14 49.16
C VAL A 585 82.97 -35.74 50.41
N PRO A 586 83.35 -37.04 50.41
CA PRO A 586 83.92 -37.65 51.60
C PRO A 586 85.29 -37.06 51.93
N CYS A 587 85.59 -36.96 53.22
CA CYS A 587 86.92 -36.52 53.65
C CYS A 587 88.03 -37.42 53.09
N PRO A 588 89.09 -36.85 52.49
CA PRO A 588 90.24 -37.63 52.05
C PRO A 588 90.94 -38.32 53.22
N ASN A 589 91.72 -39.36 52.93
CA ASN A 589 92.53 -40.06 53.93
C ASN A 589 93.41 -39.06 54.70
N ALA A 590 93.63 -39.29 55.99
CA ALA A 590 94.31 -38.39 56.92
C ALA A 590 93.58 -37.08 57.27
N THR A 591 92.30 -36.96 56.90
CA THR A 591 91.45 -35.84 57.31
C THR A 591 90.13 -36.36 57.86
N PHE A 592 89.47 -35.57 58.71
CA PHE A 592 88.18 -35.93 59.30
C PHE A 592 87.31 -34.70 59.55
N VAL A 593 86.01 -34.93 59.76
CA VAL A 593 85.12 -33.92 60.32
C VAL A 593 83.98 -34.56 61.11
N ASN A 594 83.78 -34.10 62.34
CA ASN A 594 82.88 -34.68 63.34
C ASN A 594 81.63 -33.83 63.61
N HIS A 595 81.31 -32.91 62.72
CA HIS A 595 80.13 -32.06 62.79
C HIS A 595 79.54 -31.89 61.39
N THR A 596 78.25 -31.56 61.33
CA THR A 596 77.57 -31.25 60.07
C THR A 596 77.84 -29.81 59.65
N GLY A 597 77.74 -29.53 58.35
CA GLY A 597 77.93 -28.17 57.80
C GLY A 597 79.39 -27.81 57.48
N ALA A 598 80.27 -28.80 57.39
CA ALA A 598 81.67 -28.57 57.09
C ALA A 598 81.89 -28.21 55.61
N SER A 599 82.62 -27.12 55.34
CA SER A 599 83.04 -26.74 53.98
C SER A 599 84.41 -27.27 53.59
N TYR A 600 85.18 -27.78 54.56
CA TYR A 600 86.46 -28.46 54.37
C TYR A 600 86.70 -29.44 55.52
N CYS A 601 87.53 -30.47 55.30
CA CYS A 601 87.92 -31.42 56.34
C CYS A 601 89.13 -30.93 57.13
N TYR A 602 89.17 -31.27 58.42
CA TYR A 602 90.31 -30.96 59.28
C TYR A 602 91.41 -32.00 59.12
N THR A 603 92.66 -31.55 59.17
CA THR A 603 93.83 -32.45 59.20
C THR A 603 93.81 -33.30 60.47
N CYS A 604 94.21 -34.57 60.36
CA CYS A 604 94.26 -35.45 61.51
C CYS A 604 95.30 -34.94 62.53
N PRO A 605 94.92 -34.72 63.81
CA PRO A 605 95.86 -34.25 64.82
C PRO A 605 96.94 -35.29 65.11
N ALA A 606 98.13 -34.82 65.49
CA ALA A 606 99.23 -35.70 65.88
C ALA A 606 98.83 -36.56 67.10
N GLY A 607 99.25 -37.82 67.11
CA GLY A 607 98.83 -38.82 68.10
C GLY A 607 97.54 -39.56 67.72
N SER A 608 96.89 -39.19 66.60
CA SER A 608 95.70 -39.88 66.08
C SER A 608 95.89 -40.27 64.62
N TYR A 609 95.07 -41.22 64.15
CA TYR A 609 94.98 -41.61 62.75
C TYR A 609 93.53 -41.48 62.26
N CYS A 610 93.36 -40.98 61.04
CA CYS A 610 92.03 -40.66 60.50
C CYS A 610 91.73 -41.51 59.27
N VAL A 611 91.10 -42.65 59.52
CA VAL A 611 90.54 -43.56 58.49
C VAL A 611 89.02 -43.54 58.52
N ASN A 612 88.45 -43.46 59.71
CA ASN A 612 87.03 -43.18 59.92
C ASN A 612 86.83 -41.68 59.70
N ARG A 613 86.32 -41.29 58.53
CA ARG A 613 86.24 -39.90 58.05
C ARG A 613 85.52 -38.94 59.01
N ASP A 614 84.73 -39.48 59.92
CA ASP A 614 83.93 -38.80 60.94
C ASP A 614 84.67 -38.51 62.25
N ARG A 615 85.84 -39.12 62.51
CA ARG A 615 86.58 -38.92 63.77
C ARG A 615 88.08 -39.18 63.65
N ALA A 616 88.84 -38.62 64.60
CA ALA A 616 90.24 -38.99 64.80
C ALA A 616 90.31 -40.13 65.82
N ASP A 617 90.81 -41.30 65.40
CA ASP A 617 91.01 -42.44 66.30
C ASP A 617 92.43 -42.39 66.91
N ASP A 618 92.58 -42.74 68.18
CA ASP A 618 93.90 -42.71 68.85
C ASP A 618 94.91 -43.64 68.16
N CYS A 619 96.16 -43.18 67.99
CA CYS A 619 97.22 -43.99 67.39
C CYS A 619 97.38 -45.32 68.14
N LEU A 620 97.36 -46.42 67.38
CA LEU A 620 97.39 -47.76 67.96
C LEU A 620 98.68 -48.02 68.73
N GLN A 621 98.57 -48.81 69.80
CA GLN A 621 99.71 -49.24 70.60
C GLN A 621 100.79 -49.89 69.71
N GLY A 622 102.05 -49.54 69.94
CA GLY A 622 103.19 -49.93 69.10
C GLY A 622 103.49 -48.99 67.93
N TYR A 623 102.59 -48.08 67.56
CA TYR A 623 102.75 -47.15 66.44
C TYR A 623 102.80 -45.70 66.92
N TYR A 624 103.45 -44.82 66.14
CA TYR A 624 103.36 -43.37 66.29
C TYR A 624 102.73 -42.74 65.03
N CYS A 625 101.96 -41.67 65.25
CA CYS A 625 101.14 -41.03 64.23
C CYS A 625 101.44 -39.53 64.22
N PRO A 626 102.30 -39.03 63.31
CA PRO A 626 102.48 -37.60 63.07
C PRO A 626 101.18 -36.91 62.63
N GLU A 627 101.16 -35.58 62.63
CA GLU A 627 100.04 -34.81 62.07
C GLU A 627 99.78 -35.24 60.62
N GLY A 628 98.51 -35.50 60.27
CA GLY A 628 98.12 -35.99 58.95
C GLY A 628 98.39 -37.49 58.74
N THR A 629 98.36 -38.30 59.80
CA THR A 629 98.39 -39.77 59.66
C THR A 629 97.02 -40.32 59.24
N GLY A 630 96.98 -41.10 58.16
CA GLY A 630 95.79 -41.79 57.68
C GLY A 630 95.86 -43.29 57.97
N ALA A 631 95.62 -44.12 56.95
CA ALA A 631 95.81 -45.57 57.04
C ALA A 631 97.28 -46.03 57.20
N ASP A 632 98.24 -45.11 57.11
CA ASP A 632 99.69 -45.33 57.06
C ASP A 632 100.37 -45.09 58.41
N LEU A 633 99.92 -45.80 59.45
CA LEU A 633 100.51 -45.71 60.80
C LEU A 633 102.00 -46.07 60.77
N GLN A 634 102.84 -45.28 61.45
CA GLN A 634 104.27 -45.51 61.50
C GLN A 634 104.62 -46.43 62.68
N PRO A 635 105.21 -47.61 62.48
CA PRO A 635 105.58 -48.49 63.59
C PRO A 635 106.72 -47.89 64.41
N CYS A 636 106.72 -48.10 65.72
CA CYS A 636 107.91 -47.81 66.54
C CYS A 636 109.12 -48.60 65.99
N PRO A 637 110.28 -47.93 65.83
CA PRO A 637 111.45 -48.54 65.22
C PRO A 637 112.05 -49.64 66.10
N LEU A 638 112.88 -50.49 65.48
CA LEU A 638 113.66 -51.51 66.17
C LEU A 638 114.44 -50.93 67.36
N GLY A 639 114.53 -51.70 68.44
CA GLY A 639 115.10 -51.25 69.71
C GLY A 639 114.14 -50.44 70.58
N THR A 640 112.92 -50.16 70.11
CA THR A 640 111.88 -49.44 70.86
C THR A 640 110.54 -50.17 70.78
N PHE A 641 109.66 -49.90 71.75
CA PHE A 641 108.28 -50.41 71.78
C PHE A 641 107.33 -49.28 72.20
N GLY A 642 106.06 -49.36 71.78
CA GLY A 642 105.05 -48.35 72.09
C GLY A 642 104.02 -48.88 73.08
N ASN A 643 104.21 -48.71 74.38
CA ASN A 643 103.32 -49.31 75.40
C ASN A 643 102.02 -48.55 75.66
N THR A 644 101.81 -47.40 75.03
CA THR A 644 100.62 -46.57 75.16
C THR A 644 100.06 -46.24 73.79
N THR A 645 98.76 -45.96 73.72
CA THR A 645 98.12 -45.39 72.53
C THR A 645 98.40 -43.89 72.46
N GLY A 646 98.26 -43.30 71.28
CA GLY A 646 98.36 -41.85 71.13
C GLY A 646 99.78 -41.31 70.92
N LEU A 647 100.76 -42.16 70.58
CA LEU A 647 102.13 -41.71 70.32
C LEU A 647 102.14 -40.81 69.08
N SER A 648 102.54 -39.55 69.21
CA SER A 648 102.51 -38.57 68.12
C SER A 648 103.80 -38.49 67.30
N GLU A 649 104.91 -38.95 67.85
CA GLU A 649 106.23 -38.88 67.21
C GLU A 649 107.11 -40.03 67.66
N VAL A 650 108.15 -40.32 66.88
CA VAL A 650 109.08 -41.43 67.15
C VAL A 650 109.75 -41.34 68.52
N GLY A 651 109.96 -40.12 69.04
CA GLY A 651 110.55 -39.89 70.36
C GLY A 651 109.68 -40.37 71.52
N HIS A 652 108.39 -40.58 71.30
CA HIS A 652 107.48 -41.17 72.30
C HIS A 652 107.52 -42.70 72.34
N CYS A 653 108.22 -43.35 71.40
CA CYS A 653 108.50 -44.78 71.50
C CYS A 653 109.46 -45.04 72.67
N THR A 654 109.11 -45.98 73.54
CA THR A 654 109.91 -46.31 74.72
C THR A 654 111.08 -47.20 74.32
N GLN A 655 112.31 -46.85 74.71
CA GLN A 655 113.46 -47.71 74.45
C GLN A 655 113.35 -49.03 75.20
N CYS A 656 113.83 -50.11 74.58
CA CYS A 656 113.88 -51.42 75.22
C CYS A 656 114.71 -51.35 76.51
N THR A 657 114.14 -51.82 77.62
CA THR A 657 114.75 -51.76 78.94
C THR A 657 115.85 -52.80 79.11
N GLY A 658 116.79 -52.51 80.01
CA GLY A 658 117.94 -53.38 80.26
C GLY A 658 117.53 -54.82 80.57
N GLY A 659 118.16 -55.77 79.89
CA GLY A 659 117.87 -57.20 79.96
C GLY A 659 116.89 -57.70 78.90
N TYR A 660 116.25 -56.81 78.14
CA TYR A 660 115.24 -57.16 77.12
C TYR A 660 115.61 -56.62 75.74
N TYR A 661 115.06 -57.23 74.68
CA TYR A 661 115.23 -56.79 73.29
C TYR A 661 113.88 -56.56 72.59
N CYS A 662 113.89 -55.67 71.59
CA CYS A 662 112.73 -55.20 70.84
C CYS A 662 113.02 -55.31 69.33
N GLY A 663 112.85 -56.51 68.78
CA GLY A 663 113.13 -56.87 67.40
C GLY A 663 111.94 -56.84 66.44
N THR A 664 110.72 -56.66 66.93
CA THR A 664 109.52 -56.52 66.09
C THR A 664 109.16 -55.03 65.93
N PRO A 665 109.23 -54.44 64.73
CA PRO A 665 108.73 -53.09 64.50
C PRO A 665 107.25 -52.99 64.85
N GLY A 666 106.86 -51.95 65.57
CA GLY A 666 105.45 -51.78 65.91
C GLY A 666 104.97 -52.58 67.13
N SER A 667 105.89 -53.12 67.95
CA SER A 667 105.52 -53.93 69.11
C SER A 667 104.94 -53.09 70.26
N PRO A 668 103.85 -53.53 70.93
CA PRO A 668 103.29 -52.87 72.11
C PRO A 668 104.11 -53.10 73.39
N ASP A 669 104.99 -54.10 73.40
CA ASP A 669 105.81 -54.49 74.57
C ASP A 669 107.17 -55.04 74.10
N VAL A 670 108.08 -55.29 75.04
CA VAL A 670 109.36 -55.95 74.76
C VAL A 670 109.15 -57.36 74.19
N ASP A 671 109.93 -57.78 73.18
CA ASP A 671 109.77 -59.08 72.54
C ASP A 671 110.25 -60.24 73.43
N GLY A 672 111.24 -59.98 74.29
CA GLY A 672 111.70 -60.95 75.27
C GLY A 672 113.04 -60.59 75.92
N PRO A 673 113.51 -61.42 76.87
CA PRO A 673 114.80 -61.22 77.52
C PRO A 673 115.96 -61.62 76.61
N CYS A 674 117.10 -60.96 76.77
CA CYS A 674 118.32 -61.31 76.03
C CYS A 674 118.87 -62.69 76.43
N THR A 675 119.47 -63.36 75.45
CA THR A 675 119.93 -64.75 75.58
C THR A 675 121.12 -64.83 76.54
N ALA A 676 121.24 -65.93 77.28
CA ALA A 676 122.41 -66.16 78.13
C ALA A 676 123.71 -66.10 77.29
N GLY A 677 124.74 -65.48 77.85
CA GLY A 677 125.99 -65.18 77.14
C GLY A 677 126.04 -63.78 76.50
N TYR A 678 124.95 -63.01 76.54
CA TYR A 678 124.85 -61.65 76.01
C TYR A 678 124.22 -60.71 77.05
N TYR A 679 124.53 -59.42 76.96
CA TYR A 679 123.90 -58.38 77.80
C TYR A 679 123.24 -57.31 76.92
N CYS A 680 122.12 -56.76 77.41
CA CYS A 680 121.36 -55.73 76.72
C CYS A 680 121.13 -54.57 77.67
N GLU A 681 121.84 -53.47 77.49
CA GLU A 681 121.80 -52.35 78.42
C GLU A 681 120.63 -51.42 78.13
N SER A 682 120.45 -50.99 76.88
CA SER A 682 119.31 -50.17 76.45
C SER A 682 119.10 -50.24 74.94
N GLY A 683 117.84 -50.23 74.49
CA GLY A 683 117.50 -50.03 73.08
C GLY A 683 117.92 -51.15 72.12
N VAL A 684 118.17 -52.36 72.62
CA VAL A 684 118.64 -53.50 71.82
C VAL A 684 117.49 -54.14 71.03
N ASP A 685 117.68 -54.44 69.75
CA ASP A 685 116.69 -55.04 68.85
C ASP A 685 116.81 -56.55 68.68
N THR A 686 117.84 -57.18 69.22
CA THR A 686 118.07 -58.62 69.08
C THR A 686 118.40 -59.29 70.40
N ALA A 687 118.02 -60.56 70.55
CA ALA A 687 118.30 -61.33 71.75
C ALA A 687 119.80 -61.68 71.92
N THR A 688 120.61 -61.51 70.88
CA THR A 688 122.05 -61.84 70.83
C THR A 688 122.84 -60.67 70.22
N PRO A 689 122.94 -59.52 70.89
CA PRO A 689 123.71 -58.37 70.39
C PRO A 689 125.20 -58.72 70.33
N THR A 690 125.84 -58.48 69.19
CA THR A 690 127.29 -58.72 69.03
C THR A 690 128.05 -57.40 69.03
N ASP A 691 129.30 -57.41 69.50
CA ASP A 691 130.18 -56.22 69.60
C ASP A 691 130.54 -55.58 68.24
N SER A 692 129.98 -56.11 67.15
CA SER A 692 130.13 -55.62 65.77
C SER A 692 129.21 -54.43 65.42
N ASN A 693 128.42 -53.92 66.37
CA ASN A 693 127.42 -52.85 66.19
C ASN A 693 126.31 -53.19 65.16
N VAL A 694 126.03 -54.48 64.91
CA VAL A 694 124.92 -54.94 64.06
C VAL A 694 123.68 -55.22 64.92
N HIS A 695 123.30 -54.25 65.74
CA HIS A 695 122.07 -54.21 66.52
C HIS A 695 121.81 -52.74 66.90
N THR A 696 120.57 -52.40 67.26
CA THR A 696 120.26 -51.08 67.82
C THR A 696 120.69 -51.01 69.29
N GLY A 697 120.85 -49.79 69.82
CA GLY A 697 121.12 -49.57 71.24
C GLY A 697 122.50 -50.01 71.73
N VAL A 698 122.59 -50.25 73.04
CA VAL A 698 123.81 -50.62 73.76
C VAL A 698 123.61 -52.02 74.35
N GLY A 699 124.47 -52.94 73.95
CA GLY A 699 124.47 -54.35 74.34
C GLY A 699 125.63 -55.05 73.64
N GLY A 700 125.91 -56.29 74.02
CA GLY A 700 127.03 -57.00 73.42
C GLY A 700 127.23 -58.40 73.94
N GLU A 701 128.33 -59.00 73.50
CA GLU A 701 128.79 -60.30 73.99
C GLU A 701 129.28 -60.16 75.43
N CYS A 702 129.09 -61.19 76.25
CA CYS A 702 129.55 -61.12 77.63
C CYS A 702 131.10 -61.06 77.68
N PRO A 703 131.70 -59.98 78.19
CA PRO A 703 133.14 -59.77 78.16
C PRO A 703 133.90 -60.79 79.02
N VAL A 704 135.12 -61.11 78.61
CA VAL A 704 136.03 -62.02 79.33
C VAL A 704 136.25 -61.53 80.76
N GLY A 705 136.02 -62.41 81.73
CA GLY A 705 136.08 -62.08 83.16
C GLY A 705 134.70 -61.79 83.80
N SER A 706 133.63 -61.80 83.00
CA SER A 706 132.24 -61.67 83.46
C SER A 706 131.37 -62.84 82.96
N TYR A 707 130.21 -63.05 83.60
CA TYR A 707 129.16 -63.98 83.14
C TYR A 707 127.82 -63.24 83.03
N CYS A 708 127.02 -63.61 82.04
CA CYS A 708 125.76 -62.94 81.70
C CYS A 708 124.62 -63.97 81.65
N PRO A 709 123.85 -64.15 82.74
CA PRO A 709 122.61 -64.93 82.73
C PRO A 709 121.58 -64.40 81.71
N ARG A 710 120.58 -65.21 81.36
CA ARG A 710 119.47 -64.77 80.50
C ARG A 710 118.79 -63.54 81.10
N GLY A 711 118.62 -62.48 80.31
CA GLY A 711 118.03 -61.22 80.75
C GLY A 711 119.00 -60.26 81.46
N SER A 712 120.30 -60.39 81.25
CA SER A 712 121.29 -59.51 81.90
C SER A 712 121.31 -58.11 81.29
N PRO A 713 121.13 -57.03 82.07
CA PRO A 713 121.28 -55.66 81.58
C PRO A 713 122.74 -55.28 81.40
N LEU A 714 123.63 -55.81 82.24
CA LEU A 714 125.06 -55.54 82.26
C LEU A 714 125.84 -56.82 82.55
N PRO A 715 127.12 -56.92 82.14
CA PRO A 715 127.98 -58.03 82.50
C PRO A 715 128.22 -58.13 84.01
N ILE A 716 128.05 -59.32 84.59
CA ILE A 716 128.31 -59.57 86.02
C ILE A 716 129.73 -60.13 86.16
N THR A 717 130.63 -59.47 86.89
CA THR A 717 132.03 -59.91 87.06
C THR A 717 132.12 -61.26 87.77
N CYS A 718 132.96 -62.17 87.27
CA CYS A 718 133.22 -63.46 87.90
C CYS A 718 133.95 -63.26 89.25
N PRO A 719 133.47 -63.86 90.37
CA PRO A 719 134.17 -63.77 91.66
C PRO A 719 135.55 -64.44 91.60
N ALA A 720 136.53 -63.81 92.28
CA ALA A 720 137.97 -64.11 92.24
C ALA A 720 138.37 -65.46 92.84
#